data_AF-A0A2V9JT80-F1
#
_entry.id   AF-A0A2V9JT80-F1
#
_cell.length_a   1.000
_cell.length_b   1.000
_cell.length_c   1.000
_cell.angle_alpha   90.00
_cell.angle_beta   90.00
_cell.angle_gamma   90.00
#
_symmetry.space_group_name_H-M   'P 1'
#
loop_
_entity.id
_entity.type
_entity.pdbx_description
1 polymer ?
#
loop_
_entity_poly.entity_id
_entity_poly.type
_entity_poly.pdbx_seq_one_letter_code
_entity_poly.pdbx_strand_id
1 'polypeptide(L)'
;MQIEKAEGLDLKVRKLQQSIESIVRGKPEAVKFALICLLAEGHLLIEDVPGVGKTTLAHALARSFDCSFRRIQFTSDLLPSDILGVSVFNQAEQRFEFRRGPIFANVVLADEINRTTPKTQSALLEAMSEGNVSVDNQTYPLPRPFMVVATQNPIEHHGTYPLPESQLDRFLLRIRMGYPEADAEKEILRRRAPQGTPAGLDAELRSEDILEAQSAVLAVRMDESLLDYLMVLVEATRRSEFLTIGASPRGSLALHRAAQALAFYEGRDYVIPDDIKRLLLPVLAHRVIVSSRYSSPHKRSEEAEAILRSAAVAMEVKPKLWRRQAVWEFVSAILLLALALGFALASQAATFGGNHALATVTALAALLLAVVTTLTIVPRLARRVVLGTWFLPLSFAITREGGIYILGILLLGLAAINTGNNLLFLILSTLLAAIVTSGIVARTSLRAISVALQVPENVFEGERVSLKVSLRNEKLLLPSFSVAVEDAASSPAGLGSIARWFAPLLGRRAEGRPEEAVLRRSAYFPLVRARESRSEVVYQSFPRRGRYRLGGFHISTRFPFGFFRRGELVRASGEVLVYPLVREVSSYFHLLPFLPGRMESARLGHGESLYAIRKYQEGESARIVDWKASAKTGQLMARDYAREEESRFCLILDTLVHSPAPEDSRARFERAVSLAASLAAHFTEEGAELEFLTPYEYVSRGMGTGQLYRILRCLALVAAEPAPDGISSDLRGELRGILEPKDLQKVLSDKVFKVIITSKPRGSFPSAIWRSSHVVYFDEL
;
A
#
# COMPACT_ATOMS: atom_id res chain seq x y z
N MET A 1 -41.62 24.79 -1.51
CA MET A 1 -42.19 23.42 -1.59
C MET A 1 -41.16 22.29 -1.66
N GLN A 2 -40.40 22.06 -2.74
CA GLN A 2 -39.41 20.94 -2.76
C GLN A 2 -38.21 21.17 -1.81
N ILE A 3 -37.75 22.43 -1.65
CA ILE A 3 -36.62 22.78 -0.77
C ILE A 3 -37.02 22.68 0.72
N GLU A 4 -38.17 23.24 1.11
CA GLU A 4 -38.70 23.12 2.50
C GLU A 4 -38.94 21.66 2.91
N LYS A 5 -39.35 20.81 1.97
CA LYS A 5 -39.57 19.38 2.24
C LYS A 5 -38.25 18.63 2.44
N ALA A 6 -37.19 19.02 1.71
CA ALA A 6 -35.85 18.48 1.88
C ALA A 6 -35.21 18.91 3.22
N GLU A 7 -35.41 20.16 3.65
CA GLU A 7 -34.94 20.66 4.95
C GLU A 7 -35.59 19.90 6.13
N GLY A 8 -36.89 19.61 6.04
CA GLY A 8 -37.59 18.80 7.05
C GLY A 8 -37.08 17.35 7.13
N LEU A 9 -36.57 16.81 6.02
CA LEU A 9 -36.03 15.45 5.94
C LEU A 9 -34.58 15.36 6.43
N ASP A 10 -33.73 16.36 6.17
CA ASP A 10 -32.39 16.45 6.76
C ASP A 10 -32.47 16.45 8.29
N LEU A 11 -33.40 17.22 8.86
CA LEU A 11 -33.62 17.25 10.31
C LEU A 11 -33.99 15.86 10.87
N LYS A 12 -34.81 15.10 10.15
CA LYS A 12 -35.18 13.72 10.50
C LYS A 12 -33.98 12.77 10.44
N VAL A 13 -33.14 12.85 9.41
CA VAL A 13 -31.92 12.03 9.29
C VAL A 13 -30.91 12.37 10.38
N ARG A 14 -30.75 13.64 10.77
CA ARG A 14 -29.89 14.02 11.89
C ARG A 14 -30.38 13.50 13.24
N LYS A 15 -31.70 13.54 13.47
CA LYS A 15 -32.29 12.89 14.66
C LYS A 15 -32.03 11.39 14.67
N LEU A 16 -32.15 10.74 13.51
CA LEU A 16 -31.83 9.31 13.36
C LEU A 16 -30.37 9.01 13.72
N GLN A 17 -29.42 9.83 13.24
CA GLN A 17 -28.01 9.72 13.61
C GLN A 17 -27.82 9.83 15.13
N GLN A 18 -28.38 10.87 15.76
CA GLN A 18 -28.25 11.10 17.21
C GLN A 18 -28.84 9.94 18.02
N SER A 19 -29.96 9.38 17.59
CA SER A 19 -30.58 8.19 18.18
C SER A 19 -29.62 6.99 18.16
N ILE A 20 -29.01 6.71 17.01
CA ILE A 20 -28.07 5.58 16.87
C ILE A 20 -26.78 5.82 17.67
N GLU A 21 -26.22 7.03 17.64
CA GLU A 21 -25.01 7.41 18.39
C GLU A 21 -25.22 7.43 19.91
N SER A 22 -26.47 7.49 20.38
CA SER A 22 -26.81 7.35 21.79
C SER A 22 -26.53 5.93 22.32
N ILE A 23 -26.65 4.93 21.44
CA ILE A 23 -26.44 3.50 21.73
C ILE A 23 -25.03 3.06 21.31
N VAL A 24 -24.61 3.44 20.11
CA VAL A 24 -23.31 3.06 19.53
C VAL A 24 -22.28 4.15 19.83
N ARG A 25 -21.53 3.98 20.92
CA ARG A 25 -20.53 4.96 21.38
C ARG A 25 -19.19 4.85 20.66
N GLY A 26 -18.57 6.00 20.40
CA GLY A 26 -17.19 6.09 19.88
C GLY A 26 -17.00 5.66 18.43
N LYS A 27 -18.09 5.52 17.65
CA LYS A 27 -18.04 5.03 16.26
C LYS A 27 -18.89 5.89 15.28
N PRO A 28 -18.71 7.22 15.24
CA PRO A 28 -19.54 8.11 14.41
C PRO A 28 -19.43 7.79 12.90
N GLU A 29 -18.24 7.43 12.42
CA GLU A 29 -18.03 7.07 11.00
C GLU A 29 -18.77 5.79 10.59
N ALA A 30 -18.82 4.79 11.48
CA ALA A 30 -19.53 3.55 11.18
C ALA A 30 -21.06 3.76 11.12
N VAL A 31 -21.58 4.60 12.02
CA VAL A 31 -23.00 5.03 12.01
C VAL A 31 -23.29 5.81 10.73
N LYS A 32 -22.43 6.79 10.38
CA LYS A 32 -22.54 7.57 9.15
C LYS A 32 -22.59 6.68 7.91
N PHE A 33 -21.66 5.72 7.76
CA PHE A 33 -21.67 4.81 6.61
C PHE A 33 -22.88 3.88 6.59
N ALA A 34 -23.37 3.42 7.75
CA ALA A 34 -24.59 2.61 7.79
C ALA A 34 -25.82 3.40 7.33
N LEU A 35 -25.93 4.67 7.72
CA LEU A 35 -27.00 5.56 7.26
C LEU A 35 -26.89 5.90 5.78
N ILE A 36 -25.68 6.20 5.28
CA ILE A 36 -25.44 6.40 3.85
C ILE A 36 -25.84 5.16 3.06
N CYS A 37 -25.52 3.97 3.58
CA CYS A 37 -25.88 2.70 2.94
C CYS A 37 -27.41 2.51 2.88
N LEU A 38 -28.11 2.78 3.99
CA LEU A 38 -29.58 2.75 4.05
C LEU A 38 -30.21 3.72 3.05
N LEU A 39 -29.74 4.97 3.03
CA LEU A 39 -30.26 6.03 2.15
C LEU A 39 -29.95 5.79 0.66
N ALA A 40 -28.90 5.03 0.36
CA ALA A 40 -28.52 4.64 -1.00
C ALA A 40 -29.16 3.32 -1.47
N GLU A 41 -30.11 2.75 -0.71
CA GLU A 41 -30.74 1.45 -0.99
C GLU A 41 -29.71 0.31 -1.11
N GLY A 42 -28.65 0.36 -0.30
CA GLY A 42 -27.54 -0.58 -0.33
C GLY A 42 -27.49 -1.57 0.82
N HIS A 43 -26.57 -2.54 0.70
CA HIS A 43 -26.24 -3.49 1.76
C HIS A 43 -24.83 -3.23 2.31
N LEU A 44 -24.66 -3.45 3.61
CA LEU A 44 -23.44 -3.14 4.34
C LEU A 44 -22.69 -4.41 4.74
N LEU A 45 -21.40 -4.48 4.44
CA LEU A 45 -20.51 -5.54 4.90
C LEU A 45 -19.54 -4.98 5.97
N ILE A 46 -19.51 -5.61 7.14
CA ILE A 46 -18.65 -5.22 8.26
C ILE A 46 -17.58 -6.29 8.48
N GLU A 47 -16.34 -5.98 8.11
CA GLU A 47 -15.17 -6.82 8.39
C GLU A 47 -14.56 -6.41 9.71
N ASP A 48 -14.58 -7.28 10.71
CA ASP A 48 -13.93 -6.97 11.99
C ASP A 48 -13.83 -8.17 12.93
N VAL A 49 -13.09 -7.99 14.01
CA VAL A 49 -13.03 -8.92 15.13
C VAL A 49 -14.36 -8.98 15.91
N PRO A 50 -14.66 -10.10 16.59
CA PRO A 50 -15.83 -10.22 17.46
C PRO A 50 -15.82 -9.18 18.59
N GLY A 51 -17.00 -8.74 19.04
CA GLY A 51 -17.14 -7.91 20.24
C GLY A 51 -17.06 -6.39 20.05
N VAL A 52 -16.87 -5.88 18.84
CA VAL A 52 -16.78 -4.43 18.55
C VAL A 52 -18.12 -3.68 18.39
N GLY A 53 -19.24 -4.29 18.82
CA GLY A 53 -20.55 -3.63 18.78
C GLY A 53 -21.32 -3.71 17.45
N LYS A 54 -20.98 -4.65 16.55
CA LYS A 54 -21.66 -4.84 15.25
C LYS A 54 -23.16 -5.12 15.40
N THR A 55 -23.49 -6.06 16.28
CA THR A 55 -24.87 -6.44 16.61
C THR A 55 -25.62 -5.26 17.20
N THR A 56 -24.93 -4.46 18.03
CA THR A 56 -25.47 -3.22 18.60
C THR A 56 -25.81 -2.20 17.52
N LEU A 57 -24.95 -2.00 16.51
CA LEU A 57 -25.24 -1.09 15.40
C LEU A 57 -26.46 -1.53 14.59
N ALA A 58 -26.52 -2.80 14.20
CA ALA A 58 -27.64 -3.31 13.40
C ALA A 58 -28.97 -3.22 14.17
N HIS A 59 -28.96 -3.56 15.47
CA HIS A 59 -30.13 -3.39 16.34
C HIS A 59 -30.51 -1.92 16.53
N ALA A 60 -29.54 -1.03 16.75
CA ALA A 60 -29.79 0.39 16.91
C ALA A 60 -30.40 0.97 15.63
N LEU A 61 -29.89 0.60 14.46
CA LEU A 61 -30.42 1.01 13.17
C LEU A 61 -31.88 0.58 13.03
N ALA A 62 -32.19 -0.70 13.25
CA ALA A 62 -33.55 -1.21 13.10
C ALA A 62 -34.55 -0.67 14.15
N ARG A 63 -34.09 -0.29 15.34
CA ARG A 63 -34.95 0.33 16.37
C ARG A 63 -35.14 1.84 16.19
N SER A 64 -34.30 2.49 15.38
CA SER A 64 -34.36 3.94 15.22
C SER A 64 -35.47 4.39 14.25
N PHE A 65 -36.14 3.44 13.57
CA PHE A 65 -37.32 3.67 12.74
C PHE A 65 -38.24 2.44 12.80
N ASP A 66 -39.52 2.59 12.44
CA ASP A 66 -40.55 1.55 12.54
C ASP A 66 -40.33 0.43 11.50
N CYS A 67 -39.39 -0.46 11.77
CA CYS A 67 -38.97 -1.51 10.85
C CYS A 67 -38.74 -2.84 11.56
N SER A 68 -39.09 -3.92 10.86
CA SER A 68 -38.87 -5.27 11.34
C SER A 68 -37.38 -5.63 11.32
N PHE A 69 -36.91 -6.25 12.40
CA PHE A 69 -35.52 -6.71 12.54
C PHE A 69 -35.47 -8.23 12.67
N ARG A 70 -34.55 -8.86 11.94
CA ARG A 70 -34.21 -10.27 12.12
C ARG A 70 -32.70 -10.47 12.13
N ARG A 71 -32.22 -11.29 13.05
CA ARG A 71 -30.83 -11.75 13.09
C ARG A 71 -30.77 -13.18 12.60
N ILE A 72 -29.87 -13.44 11.66
CA ILE A 72 -29.56 -14.76 11.12
C ILE A 72 -28.10 -15.04 11.50
N GLN A 73 -27.88 -16.06 12.31
CA GLN A 73 -26.54 -16.55 12.61
C GLN A 73 -26.16 -17.56 11.54
N PHE A 74 -25.06 -17.33 10.83
CA PHE A 74 -24.60 -18.25 9.81
C PHE A 74 -23.78 -19.38 10.45
N THR A 75 -24.21 -20.60 10.20
CA THR A 75 -23.57 -21.84 10.66
C THR A 75 -23.36 -22.79 9.48
N SER A 76 -22.50 -23.80 9.65
CA SER A 76 -22.13 -24.74 8.59
C SER A 76 -23.28 -25.64 8.13
N ASP A 77 -24.29 -25.79 8.97
CA ASP A 77 -25.50 -26.60 8.78
C ASP A 77 -26.70 -25.78 8.25
N LEU A 78 -26.60 -24.45 8.19
CA LEU A 78 -27.67 -23.58 7.71
C LEU A 78 -28.01 -23.85 6.24
N LEU A 79 -29.28 -24.12 5.95
CA LEU A 79 -29.77 -24.37 4.60
C LEU A 79 -30.33 -23.08 3.96
N PRO A 80 -30.36 -22.99 2.61
CA PRO A 80 -31.02 -21.86 1.91
C PRO A 80 -32.48 -21.66 2.35
N SER A 81 -33.19 -22.76 2.60
CA SER A 81 -34.57 -22.79 3.08
C SER A 81 -34.76 -22.14 4.44
N ASP A 82 -33.75 -22.17 5.31
CA ASP A 82 -33.82 -21.57 6.65
C ASP A 82 -33.71 -20.04 6.59
N ILE A 83 -33.20 -19.50 5.48
CA ILE A 83 -33.08 -18.06 5.21
C ILE A 83 -34.29 -17.57 4.42
N LEU A 84 -34.59 -18.23 3.31
CA LEU A 84 -35.63 -17.84 2.36
C LEU A 84 -37.03 -18.20 2.88
N GLY A 85 -37.18 -19.34 3.54
CA GLY A 85 -38.46 -19.89 3.95
C GLY A 85 -38.75 -21.23 3.27
N VAL A 86 -39.81 -21.88 3.72
CA VAL A 86 -40.24 -23.21 3.26
C VAL A 86 -41.75 -23.27 3.06
N SER A 87 -42.18 -24.04 2.08
CA SER A 87 -43.59 -24.39 1.91
C SER A 87 -43.94 -25.56 2.81
N VAL A 88 -44.77 -25.33 3.83
CA VAL A 88 -45.21 -26.36 4.79
C VAL A 88 -46.63 -26.77 4.43
N PHE A 89 -46.91 -28.07 4.41
CA PHE A 89 -48.27 -28.57 4.17
C PHE A 89 -49.16 -28.30 5.41
N ASN A 90 -50.15 -27.43 5.25
CA ASN A 90 -51.15 -27.14 6.28
C ASN A 90 -52.24 -28.22 6.22
N GLN A 91 -52.27 -29.12 7.20
CA GLN A 91 -53.20 -30.26 7.23
C GLN A 91 -54.67 -29.85 7.34
N ALA A 92 -54.98 -28.72 7.98
CA ALA A 92 -56.36 -28.25 8.13
C ALA A 92 -56.93 -27.73 6.80
N GLU A 93 -56.10 -27.07 6.01
CA GLU A 93 -56.50 -26.46 4.73
C GLU A 93 -56.14 -27.34 3.51
N GLN A 94 -55.49 -28.49 3.73
CA GLN A 94 -55.00 -29.41 2.69
C GLN A 94 -54.22 -28.71 1.57
N ARG A 95 -53.45 -27.67 1.90
CA ARG A 95 -52.63 -26.89 0.95
C ARG A 95 -51.24 -26.60 1.50
N PHE A 96 -50.29 -26.40 0.59
CA PHE A 96 -48.96 -25.90 0.96
C PHE A 96 -49.04 -24.39 1.25
N GLU A 97 -48.61 -23.99 2.44
CA GLU A 97 -48.53 -22.60 2.90
C GLU A 97 -47.05 -22.20 2.99
N PHE A 98 -46.67 -21.12 2.31
CA PHE A 98 -45.30 -20.61 2.37
C PHE A 98 -45.04 -19.91 3.71
N ARG A 99 -44.16 -20.50 4.53
CA ARG A 99 -43.65 -19.90 5.75
C ARG A 99 -42.44 -19.07 5.42
N ARG A 100 -42.62 -17.75 5.45
CA ARG A 100 -41.57 -16.75 5.21
C ARG A 100 -40.37 -16.97 6.13
N GLY A 101 -39.18 -17.03 5.55
CA GLY A 101 -37.94 -17.08 6.31
C GLY A 101 -37.57 -15.73 6.95
N PRO A 102 -36.50 -15.70 7.76
CA PRO A 102 -36.03 -14.51 8.45
C PRO A 102 -35.56 -13.38 7.51
N ILE A 103 -35.35 -13.64 6.22
CA ILE A 103 -35.01 -12.60 5.24
C ILE A 103 -36.14 -11.60 4.99
N PHE A 104 -37.40 -11.98 5.28
CA PHE A 104 -38.56 -11.10 5.15
C PHE A 104 -38.67 -10.11 6.32
N ALA A 105 -37.62 -9.33 6.53
CA ALA A 105 -37.56 -8.22 7.48
C ALA A 105 -36.90 -7.01 6.83
N ASN A 106 -37.20 -5.81 7.32
CA ASN A 106 -36.66 -4.57 6.77
C ASN A 106 -35.15 -4.45 7.00
N VAL A 107 -34.67 -4.87 8.17
CA VAL A 107 -33.25 -4.91 8.50
C VAL A 107 -32.87 -6.33 8.92
N VAL A 108 -31.98 -6.94 8.15
CA VAL A 108 -31.48 -8.30 8.41
C VAL A 108 -30.01 -8.24 8.80
N LEU A 109 -29.67 -8.72 9.99
CA LEU A 109 -28.28 -8.93 10.42
C LEU A 109 -27.86 -10.35 10.05
N ALA A 110 -26.97 -10.49 9.06
CA ALA A 110 -26.35 -11.75 8.66
C ALA A 110 -24.98 -11.89 9.33
N ASP A 111 -24.94 -12.55 10.48
CA ASP A 111 -23.74 -12.64 11.31
C ASP A 111 -22.87 -13.82 10.86
N GLU A 112 -21.58 -13.57 10.62
CA GLU A 112 -20.57 -14.55 10.20
C GLU A 112 -20.90 -15.26 8.88
N ILE A 113 -21.26 -14.48 7.85
CA ILE A 113 -21.70 -14.99 6.53
C ILE A 113 -20.72 -16.00 5.90
N ASN A 114 -19.43 -15.90 6.24
CA ASN A 114 -18.36 -16.79 5.81
C ASN A 114 -18.31 -18.16 6.55
N ARG A 115 -19.25 -18.49 7.46
CA ARG A 115 -19.31 -19.79 8.14
C ARG A 115 -20.25 -20.82 7.51
N THR A 116 -21.02 -20.44 6.49
CA THR A 116 -21.95 -21.35 5.79
C THR A 116 -21.44 -21.72 4.40
N THR A 117 -22.07 -22.72 3.78
CA THR A 117 -21.71 -23.19 2.44
C THR A 117 -21.96 -22.12 1.35
N PRO A 118 -21.21 -22.12 0.23
CA PRO A 118 -21.42 -21.18 -0.87
C PRO A 118 -22.85 -21.16 -1.44
N LYS A 119 -23.58 -22.29 -1.35
CA LYS A 119 -24.98 -22.40 -1.80
C LYS A 119 -25.91 -21.56 -0.93
N THR A 120 -25.77 -21.64 0.39
CA THR A 120 -26.56 -20.85 1.35
C THR A 120 -26.20 -19.37 1.29
N GLN A 121 -24.92 -19.02 1.10
CA GLN A 121 -24.49 -17.64 0.85
C GLN A 121 -25.15 -17.06 -0.41
N SER A 122 -25.13 -17.82 -1.52
CA SER A 122 -25.69 -17.38 -2.79
C SER A 122 -27.20 -17.09 -2.70
N ALA A 123 -27.96 -17.90 -1.96
CA ALA A 123 -29.38 -17.71 -1.76
C ALA A 123 -29.72 -16.36 -1.09
N LEU A 124 -28.99 -15.97 -0.05
CA LEU A 124 -29.13 -14.66 0.58
C LEU A 124 -28.79 -13.52 -0.41
N LEU A 125 -27.68 -13.67 -1.12
CA LEU A 125 -27.12 -12.63 -2.00
C LEU A 125 -27.93 -12.42 -3.28
N GLU A 126 -28.61 -13.46 -3.76
CA GLU A 126 -29.59 -13.41 -4.84
C GLU A 126 -30.81 -12.60 -4.42
N ALA A 127 -31.41 -12.95 -3.28
CA ALA A 127 -32.53 -12.20 -2.71
C ALA A 127 -32.19 -10.72 -2.43
N MET A 128 -30.96 -10.44 -1.99
CA MET A 128 -30.43 -9.07 -1.86
C MET A 128 -30.39 -8.32 -3.20
N SER A 129 -29.98 -8.99 -4.28
CA SER A 129 -29.83 -8.33 -5.59
C SER A 129 -31.17 -8.13 -6.30
N GLU A 130 -32.11 -9.06 -6.13
CA GLU A 130 -33.41 -9.02 -6.81
C GLU A 130 -34.48 -8.27 -6.03
N GLY A 131 -34.34 -8.16 -4.70
CA GLY A 131 -35.36 -7.59 -3.82
C GLY A 131 -36.58 -8.49 -3.63
N ASN A 132 -36.53 -9.73 -4.15
CA ASN A 132 -37.61 -10.70 -4.16
C ASN A 132 -37.04 -12.09 -3.85
N VAL A 133 -37.90 -13.02 -3.45
CA VAL A 133 -37.55 -14.44 -3.22
C VAL A 133 -38.49 -15.31 -4.02
N SER A 134 -37.95 -16.17 -4.88
CA SER A 134 -38.73 -17.10 -5.71
C SER A 134 -38.64 -18.53 -5.17
N VAL A 135 -39.77 -19.08 -4.72
CA VAL A 135 -39.89 -20.45 -4.17
C VAL A 135 -41.13 -21.10 -4.77
N ASP A 136 -41.02 -22.35 -5.22
CA ASP A 136 -42.13 -23.15 -5.79
C ASP A 136 -42.92 -22.42 -6.91
N ASN A 137 -42.20 -21.77 -7.83
CA ASN A 137 -42.74 -20.96 -8.94
C ASN A 137 -43.58 -19.74 -8.50
N GLN A 138 -43.51 -19.33 -7.24
CA GLN A 138 -44.10 -18.09 -6.75
C GLN A 138 -43.02 -17.12 -6.27
N THR A 139 -43.15 -15.85 -6.64
CA THR A 139 -42.21 -14.80 -6.26
C THR A 139 -42.82 -13.92 -5.17
N TYR A 140 -42.11 -13.79 -4.07
CA TYR A 140 -42.51 -13.01 -2.90
C TYR A 140 -41.61 -11.78 -2.77
N PRO A 141 -42.16 -10.55 -2.79
CA PRO A 141 -41.35 -9.34 -2.63
C PRO A 141 -40.87 -9.18 -1.19
N LEU A 142 -39.65 -8.67 -1.02
CA LEU A 142 -39.10 -8.30 0.29
C LEU A 142 -39.70 -6.95 0.77
N PRO A 143 -39.82 -6.76 2.10
CA PRO A 143 -40.39 -5.52 2.65
C PRO A 143 -39.49 -4.32 2.35
N ARG A 144 -40.06 -3.14 2.09
CA ARG A 144 -39.30 -1.91 1.84
C ARG A 144 -39.45 -0.92 3.01
N PRO A 145 -38.37 -0.23 3.43
CA PRO A 145 -36.98 -0.38 2.97
C PRO A 145 -36.40 -1.75 3.37
N PHE A 146 -35.46 -2.26 2.57
CA PHE A 146 -34.76 -3.53 2.80
C PHE A 146 -33.25 -3.30 2.87
N MET A 147 -32.62 -3.69 3.98
CA MET A 147 -31.18 -3.58 4.18
C MET A 147 -30.65 -4.86 4.83
N VAL A 148 -29.50 -5.33 4.32
CA VAL A 148 -28.76 -6.43 4.91
C VAL A 148 -27.46 -5.87 5.46
N VAL A 149 -27.22 -6.13 6.75
CA VAL A 149 -25.96 -5.85 7.43
C VAL A 149 -25.28 -7.20 7.63
N ALA A 150 -24.27 -7.50 6.81
CA ALA A 150 -23.51 -8.74 6.92
C ALA A 150 -22.21 -8.51 7.70
N THR A 151 -21.80 -9.51 8.48
CA THR A 151 -20.50 -9.51 9.15
C THR A 151 -19.65 -10.66 8.64
N GLN A 152 -18.35 -10.44 8.51
CA GLN A 152 -17.38 -11.51 8.28
C GLN A 152 -16.12 -11.28 9.11
N ASN A 153 -15.51 -12.36 9.58
CA ASN A 153 -14.21 -12.31 10.25
C ASN A 153 -13.11 -12.60 9.21
N PRO A 154 -12.15 -11.68 8.99
CA PRO A 154 -11.10 -11.84 7.99
C PRO A 154 -10.00 -12.85 8.36
N ILE A 155 -9.90 -13.28 9.62
CA ILE A 155 -8.88 -14.25 10.04
C ILE A 155 -9.36 -15.66 9.68
N GLU A 156 -8.62 -16.33 8.78
CA GLU A 156 -8.92 -17.68 8.32
C GLU A 156 -8.85 -18.69 9.49
N HIS A 157 -10.00 -19.17 9.92
CA HIS A 157 -10.12 -20.32 10.81
C HIS A 157 -10.67 -21.52 10.03
N HIS A 158 -10.27 -22.74 10.41
CA HIS A 158 -10.79 -23.97 9.83
C HIS A 158 -12.34 -23.96 9.77
N GLY A 159 -12.91 -24.24 8.60
CA GLY A 159 -14.37 -24.29 8.40
C GLY A 159 -15.03 -22.98 7.95
N THR A 160 -14.28 -22.04 7.36
CA THR A 160 -14.83 -20.82 6.75
C THR A 160 -14.76 -20.87 5.22
N TYR A 161 -15.79 -20.34 4.55
CA TYR A 161 -15.91 -20.21 3.10
C TYR A 161 -15.90 -18.71 2.74
N PRO A 162 -14.78 -18.18 2.20
CA PRO A 162 -14.71 -16.77 1.84
C PRO A 162 -15.71 -16.45 0.72
N LEU A 163 -16.29 -15.25 0.77
CA LEU A 163 -17.19 -14.78 -0.28
C LEU A 163 -16.39 -14.57 -1.58
N PRO A 164 -16.80 -15.17 -2.71
CA PRO A 164 -16.23 -14.86 -4.01
C PRO A 164 -16.34 -13.37 -4.34
N GLU A 165 -15.45 -12.84 -5.17
CA GLU A 165 -15.41 -11.42 -5.53
C GLU A 165 -16.69 -10.98 -6.26
N SER A 166 -17.28 -11.89 -7.06
CA SER A 166 -18.58 -11.68 -7.70
C SER A 166 -19.73 -11.50 -6.70
N GLN A 167 -19.61 -12.10 -5.53
CA GLN A 167 -20.56 -12.01 -4.42
C GLN A 167 -20.34 -10.73 -3.60
N LEU A 168 -19.07 -10.37 -3.34
CA LEU A 168 -18.72 -9.13 -2.65
C LEU A 168 -19.22 -7.88 -3.39
N ASP A 169 -19.23 -7.88 -4.73
CA ASP A 169 -19.69 -6.75 -5.55
C ASP A 169 -21.16 -6.33 -5.28
N ARG A 170 -21.97 -7.22 -4.66
CA ARG A 170 -23.36 -6.97 -4.29
C ARG A 170 -23.53 -6.10 -3.04
N PHE A 171 -22.48 -5.96 -2.22
CA PHE A 171 -22.50 -5.04 -1.07
C PHE A 171 -22.15 -3.62 -1.50
N LEU A 172 -22.98 -2.64 -1.15
CA LEU A 172 -22.73 -1.24 -1.50
C LEU A 172 -21.45 -0.74 -0.83
N LEU A 173 -21.35 -0.93 0.48
CA LEU A 173 -20.24 -0.50 1.32
C LEU A 173 -19.62 -1.68 2.07
N ARG A 174 -18.30 -1.63 2.19
CA ARG A 174 -17.52 -2.47 3.10
C ARG A 174 -16.74 -1.58 4.08
N ILE A 175 -16.96 -1.78 5.37
CA ILE A 175 -16.35 -0.98 6.43
C ILE A 175 -15.67 -1.83 7.50
N ARG A 176 -14.74 -1.21 8.22
CA ARG A 176 -14.12 -1.73 9.45
C ARG A 176 -14.49 -0.81 10.61
N MET A 177 -14.85 -1.35 11.76
CA MET A 177 -15.22 -0.57 12.95
C MET A 177 -14.02 -0.33 13.88
N GLY A 178 -13.18 -1.34 14.10
CA GLY A 178 -12.08 -1.35 15.07
C GLY A 178 -12.55 -1.27 16.52
N TYR A 179 -11.61 -1.40 17.46
CA TYR A 179 -11.88 -1.19 18.89
C TYR A 179 -12.28 0.26 19.19
N PRO A 180 -13.23 0.53 20.10
CA PRO A 180 -13.57 1.89 20.50
C PRO A 180 -12.36 2.60 21.11
N GLU A 181 -12.33 3.92 20.98
CA GLU A 181 -11.34 4.75 21.69
C GLU A 181 -11.48 4.59 23.20
N ALA A 182 -10.38 4.76 23.94
CA ALA A 182 -10.32 4.47 25.38
C ALA A 182 -11.41 5.18 26.20
N ASP A 183 -11.80 6.40 25.84
CA ASP A 183 -12.85 7.13 26.56
C ASP A 183 -14.26 6.63 26.24
N ALA A 184 -14.50 6.22 24.99
CA ALA A 184 -15.75 5.57 24.61
C ALA A 184 -15.87 4.18 25.27
N GLU A 185 -14.77 3.43 25.35
CA GLU A 185 -14.71 2.14 26.04
C GLU A 185 -14.98 2.29 27.54
N LYS A 186 -14.41 3.31 28.21
CA LYS A 186 -14.74 3.65 29.60
C LYS A 186 -16.21 3.99 29.77
N GLU A 187 -16.84 4.71 28.83
CA GLU A 187 -18.27 5.03 28.91
C GLU A 187 -19.13 3.76 28.79
N ILE A 188 -18.76 2.83 27.88
CA ILE A 188 -19.40 1.51 27.75
C ILE A 188 -19.28 0.72 29.07
N LEU A 189 -18.11 0.70 29.69
CA LEU A 189 -17.87 0.02 30.98
C LEU A 189 -18.66 0.65 32.13
N ARG A 190 -18.71 1.99 32.19
CA ARG A 190 -19.44 2.76 33.23
C ARG A 190 -20.94 2.53 33.18
N ARG A 191 -21.50 2.39 31.98
CA ARG A 191 -22.96 2.32 31.79
C ARG A 191 -23.57 0.98 32.14
N ARG A 192 -22.80 -0.08 32.42
CA ARG A 192 -23.23 -1.46 32.78
C ARG A 192 -24.76 -1.61 32.76
N ALA A 193 -25.33 -1.62 31.56
CA ALA A 193 -26.76 -1.83 31.40
C ALA A 193 -26.99 -3.35 31.35
N PRO A 194 -28.12 -3.85 31.89
CA PRO A 194 -28.39 -5.29 32.01
C PRO A 194 -28.21 -5.98 30.66
N GLN A 195 -27.81 -7.26 30.66
CA GLN A 195 -27.91 -8.09 29.46
C GLN A 195 -29.36 -8.06 28.98
N GLY A 196 -29.63 -7.28 27.93
CA GLY A 196 -30.98 -7.01 27.47
C GLY A 196 -31.04 -5.73 26.65
N THR A 197 -31.78 -5.81 25.55
CA THR A 197 -32.13 -4.79 24.55
C THR A 197 -32.06 -3.34 25.07
N PRO A 198 -31.47 -2.38 24.31
CA PRO A 198 -31.53 -0.96 24.66
C PRO A 198 -33.00 -0.54 24.80
N ALA A 199 -33.49 -0.38 26.03
CA ALA A 199 -34.83 0.14 26.29
C ALA A 199 -34.80 1.66 26.11
N GLY A 200 -35.74 2.21 25.33
CA GLY A 200 -35.95 3.66 25.24
C GLY A 200 -35.80 4.33 23.87
N LEU A 201 -35.68 3.58 22.77
CA LEU A 201 -35.95 4.14 21.43
C LEU A 201 -37.41 3.87 21.07
N ASP A 202 -38.25 4.87 21.26
CA ASP A 202 -39.54 4.96 20.57
C ASP A 202 -39.24 5.44 19.15
N ALA A 203 -39.66 4.68 18.14
CA ALA A 203 -39.41 5.01 16.75
C ALA A 203 -40.13 6.32 16.38
N GLU A 204 -39.42 7.44 16.39
CA GLU A 204 -39.95 8.74 15.93
C GLU A 204 -40.14 8.77 14.40
N LEU A 205 -39.51 7.85 13.65
CA LEU A 205 -39.50 7.79 12.20
C LEU A 205 -40.21 6.55 11.68
N ARG A 206 -41.07 6.73 10.67
CA ARG A 206 -41.75 5.62 10.00
C ARG A 206 -40.96 5.12 8.80
N SER A 207 -41.28 3.91 8.34
CA SER A 207 -40.66 3.35 7.13
C SER A 207 -40.89 4.23 5.90
N GLU A 208 -42.03 4.93 5.81
CA GLU A 208 -42.33 5.86 4.71
C GLU A 208 -41.39 7.07 4.68
N ASP A 209 -40.92 7.55 5.83
CA ASP A 209 -39.96 8.66 5.91
C ASP A 209 -38.61 8.27 5.28
N ILE A 210 -38.18 7.01 5.47
CA ILE A 210 -36.95 6.49 4.87
C ILE A 210 -37.10 6.34 3.36
N LEU A 211 -38.24 5.87 2.88
CA LEU A 211 -38.53 5.75 1.44
C LEU A 211 -38.57 7.13 0.75
N GLU A 212 -39.13 8.13 1.43
CA GLU A 212 -39.09 9.51 0.96
C GLU A 212 -37.65 10.04 0.91
N ALA A 213 -36.82 9.72 1.91
CA ALA A 213 -35.42 10.12 1.93
C ALA A 213 -34.59 9.44 0.83
N GLN A 214 -34.79 8.15 0.60
CA GLN A 214 -34.18 7.41 -0.52
C GLN A 214 -34.58 8.06 -1.86
N SER A 215 -35.85 8.45 -2.03
CA SER A 215 -36.32 9.16 -3.22
C SER A 215 -35.66 10.54 -3.38
N ALA A 216 -35.46 11.28 -2.29
CA ALA A 216 -34.79 12.58 -2.31
C ALA A 216 -33.31 12.47 -2.67
N VAL A 217 -32.61 11.40 -2.25
CA VAL A 217 -31.23 11.11 -2.64
C VAL A 217 -31.10 10.98 -4.16
N LEU A 218 -32.10 10.39 -4.85
CA LEU A 218 -32.08 10.27 -6.31
C LEU A 218 -32.07 11.63 -7.01
N ALA A 219 -32.61 12.67 -6.38
CA ALA A 219 -32.72 14.03 -6.92
C ALA A 219 -31.47 14.90 -6.67
N VAL A 220 -30.51 14.44 -5.85
CA VAL A 220 -29.25 15.16 -5.61
C VAL A 220 -28.45 15.28 -6.91
N ARG A 221 -28.04 16.50 -7.23
CA ARG A 221 -27.37 16.82 -8.50
C ARG A 221 -25.90 16.40 -8.47
N MET A 222 -25.45 15.74 -9.53
CA MET A 222 -24.02 15.52 -9.81
C MET A 222 -23.70 16.13 -11.17
N ASP A 223 -22.88 17.18 -11.17
CA ASP A 223 -22.49 17.86 -12.41
C ASP A 223 -21.68 16.94 -13.34
N GLU A 224 -21.78 17.16 -14.65
CA GLU A 224 -21.05 16.41 -15.67
C GLU A 224 -19.53 16.33 -15.39
N SER A 225 -18.94 17.40 -14.85
CA SER A 225 -17.52 17.41 -14.48
C SER A 225 -17.16 16.42 -13.36
N LEU A 226 -18.10 16.14 -12.46
CA LEU A 226 -17.91 15.16 -11.38
C LEU A 226 -18.15 13.73 -11.88
N LEU A 227 -19.08 13.54 -12.82
CA LEU A 227 -19.22 12.27 -13.55
C LEU A 227 -17.94 11.94 -14.31
N ASP A 228 -17.39 12.91 -15.03
CA ASP A 228 -16.08 12.83 -15.70
C ASP A 228 -14.97 12.45 -14.70
N TYR A 229 -14.95 13.09 -13.52
CA TYR A 229 -13.97 12.80 -12.47
C TYR A 229 -14.12 11.37 -11.91
N LEU A 230 -15.34 10.93 -11.61
CA LEU A 230 -15.65 9.57 -11.16
C LEU A 230 -15.22 8.55 -12.22
N MET A 231 -15.51 8.79 -13.49
CA MET A 231 -15.13 7.90 -14.59
C MET A 231 -13.62 7.84 -14.78
N VAL A 232 -12.90 8.95 -14.57
CA VAL A 232 -11.43 8.95 -14.57
C VAL A 232 -10.89 8.05 -13.46
N LEU A 233 -11.42 8.14 -12.24
CA LEU A 233 -11.03 7.26 -11.12
C LEU A 233 -11.26 5.78 -11.45
N VAL A 234 -12.47 5.46 -11.93
CA VAL A 234 -12.86 4.10 -12.32
C VAL A 234 -11.94 3.57 -13.43
N GLU A 235 -11.67 4.36 -14.46
CA GLU A 235 -10.81 3.95 -15.57
C GLU A 235 -9.36 3.71 -15.12
N ALA A 236 -8.84 4.47 -14.16
CA ALA A 236 -7.52 4.18 -13.62
C ALA A 236 -7.47 2.88 -12.82
N THR A 237 -8.55 2.50 -12.13
CA THR A 237 -8.58 1.16 -11.52
C THR A 237 -8.51 0.05 -12.58
N ARG A 238 -9.12 0.26 -13.76
CA ARG A 238 -9.12 -0.71 -14.87
C ARG A 238 -7.81 -0.77 -15.64
N ARG A 239 -7.06 0.33 -15.69
CA ARG A 239 -5.75 0.43 -16.37
C ARG A 239 -4.56 0.18 -15.45
N SER A 240 -4.78 0.03 -14.15
CA SER A 240 -3.73 -0.20 -13.18
C SER A 240 -3.10 -1.59 -13.39
N GLU A 241 -1.79 -1.65 -13.61
CA GLU A 241 -1.06 -2.92 -13.72
C GLU A 241 -1.04 -3.71 -12.39
N PHE A 242 -1.32 -3.03 -11.27
CA PHE A 242 -1.42 -3.64 -9.94
C PHE A 242 -2.75 -4.39 -9.74
N LEU A 243 -3.75 -4.16 -10.59
CA LEU A 243 -5.06 -4.80 -10.51
C LEU A 243 -5.26 -5.75 -11.69
N THR A 244 -5.68 -6.98 -11.42
CA THR A 244 -6.16 -7.91 -12.47
C THR A 244 -7.55 -7.52 -12.93
N ILE A 245 -8.41 -7.07 -12.00
CA ILE A 245 -9.77 -6.60 -12.30
C ILE A 245 -9.97 -5.25 -11.59
N GLY A 246 -10.28 -4.22 -12.38
CA GLY A 246 -10.64 -2.89 -11.86
C GLY A 246 -12.12 -2.79 -11.49
N ALA A 247 -12.56 -1.59 -11.11
CA ALA A 247 -13.93 -1.35 -10.68
C ALA A 247 -14.96 -1.70 -11.78
N SER A 248 -15.95 -2.52 -11.41
CA SER A 248 -17.05 -2.93 -12.26
C SER A 248 -17.99 -1.74 -12.60
N PRO A 249 -18.84 -1.84 -13.64
CA PRO A 249 -19.91 -0.87 -13.86
C PRO A 249 -20.86 -0.73 -12.66
N ARG A 250 -21.08 -1.81 -11.91
CA ARG A 250 -21.83 -1.78 -10.64
C ARG A 250 -21.09 -0.94 -9.61
N GLY A 251 -19.77 -1.05 -9.51
CA GLY A 251 -18.94 -0.20 -8.67
C GLY A 251 -19.03 1.29 -9.01
N SER A 252 -19.06 1.66 -10.29
CA SER A 252 -19.25 3.08 -10.69
C SER A 252 -20.64 3.60 -10.31
N LEU A 253 -21.69 2.79 -10.50
CA LEU A 253 -23.06 3.17 -10.12
C LEU A 253 -23.23 3.25 -8.61
N ALA A 254 -22.63 2.31 -7.88
CA ALA A 254 -22.57 2.28 -6.43
C ALA A 254 -21.90 3.54 -5.87
N LEU A 255 -20.77 3.95 -6.45
CA LEU A 255 -20.05 5.16 -6.03
C LEU A 255 -20.86 6.43 -6.31
N HIS A 256 -21.53 6.49 -7.45
CA HIS A 256 -22.43 7.60 -7.78
C HIS A 256 -23.57 7.71 -6.76
N ARG A 257 -24.29 6.61 -6.50
CA ARG A 257 -25.40 6.56 -5.54
C ARG A 257 -24.98 6.88 -4.12
N ALA A 258 -23.86 6.30 -3.67
CA ALA A 258 -23.33 6.58 -2.34
C ALA A 258 -22.91 8.05 -2.19
N ALA A 259 -22.34 8.67 -3.23
CA ALA A 259 -21.96 10.08 -3.20
C ALA A 259 -23.19 11.00 -3.13
N GLN A 260 -24.26 10.68 -3.86
CA GLN A 260 -25.55 11.39 -3.72
C GLN A 260 -26.10 11.26 -2.29
N ALA A 261 -26.07 10.05 -1.71
CA ALA A 261 -26.55 9.81 -0.35
C ALA A 261 -25.71 10.55 0.71
N LEU A 262 -24.39 10.63 0.53
CA LEU A 262 -23.50 11.39 1.42
C LEU A 262 -23.76 12.90 1.33
N ALA A 263 -23.95 13.44 0.12
CA ALA A 263 -24.29 14.86 -0.05
C ALA A 263 -25.64 15.18 0.62
N PHE A 264 -26.65 14.34 0.41
CA PHE A 264 -27.96 14.47 1.07
C PHE A 264 -27.85 14.40 2.60
N TYR A 265 -27.08 13.44 3.11
CA TYR A 265 -26.80 13.28 4.55
C TYR A 265 -26.12 14.50 5.17
N GLU A 266 -25.31 15.23 4.40
CA GLU A 266 -24.68 16.48 4.84
C GLU A 266 -25.57 17.73 4.57
N GLY A 267 -26.83 17.54 4.19
CA GLY A 267 -27.79 18.62 3.94
C GLY A 267 -27.57 19.36 2.62
N ARG A 268 -26.85 18.76 1.67
CA ARG A 268 -26.56 19.34 0.35
C ARG A 268 -27.37 18.68 -0.75
N ASP A 269 -27.85 19.48 -1.69
CA ASP A 269 -28.56 19.02 -2.90
C ASP A 269 -27.63 18.82 -4.11
N TYR A 270 -26.32 18.93 -3.90
CA TYR A 270 -25.28 18.68 -4.91
C TYR A 270 -24.07 17.94 -4.33
N VAL A 271 -23.42 17.13 -5.16
CA VAL A 271 -22.20 16.38 -4.82
C VAL A 271 -20.96 17.26 -4.97
N ILE A 272 -19.96 17.08 -4.10
CA ILE A 272 -18.63 17.69 -4.24
C ILE A 272 -17.55 16.61 -4.46
N PRO A 273 -16.36 16.96 -4.98
CA PRO A 273 -15.28 15.99 -5.20
C PRO A 273 -14.90 15.18 -3.96
N ASP A 274 -14.94 15.80 -2.79
CA ASP A 274 -14.57 15.16 -1.52
C ASP A 274 -15.53 14.03 -1.12
N ASP A 275 -16.80 14.08 -1.55
CA ASP A 275 -17.76 13.00 -1.32
C ASP A 275 -17.32 11.71 -2.01
N ILE A 276 -16.92 11.84 -3.28
CA ILE A 276 -16.41 10.73 -4.10
C ILE A 276 -15.12 10.17 -3.48
N LYS A 277 -14.22 11.04 -3.01
CA LYS A 277 -12.96 10.62 -2.37
C LYS A 277 -13.19 9.83 -1.08
N ARG A 278 -14.08 10.31 -0.20
CA ARG A 278 -14.39 9.66 1.08
C ARG A 278 -14.99 8.26 0.87
N LEU A 279 -15.81 8.11 -0.17
CA LEU A 279 -16.50 6.86 -0.48
C LEU A 279 -15.70 5.91 -1.38
N LEU A 280 -14.56 6.36 -1.92
CA LEU A 280 -13.76 5.56 -2.85
C LEU A 280 -13.36 4.21 -2.25
N LEU A 281 -12.82 4.20 -1.03
CA LEU A 281 -12.37 2.96 -0.39
C LEU A 281 -13.55 2.09 0.08
N PRO A 282 -14.53 2.63 0.85
CA PRO A 282 -15.65 1.82 1.31
C PRO A 282 -16.47 1.21 0.16
N VAL A 283 -16.50 1.85 -1.01
CA VAL A 283 -17.26 1.37 -2.18
C VAL A 283 -16.41 0.47 -3.08
N LEU A 284 -15.16 0.83 -3.41
CA LEU A 284 -14.42 0.14 -4.47
C LEU A 284 -13.41 -0.90 -3.98
N ALA A 285 -12.98 -0.85 -2.71
CA ALA A 285 -11.89 -1.72 -2.23
C ALA A 285 -12.18 -3.22 -2.37
N HIS A 286 -13.43 -3.63 -2.17
CA HIS A 286 -13.88 -5.02 -2.33
C HIS A 286 -14.35 -5.38 -3.74
N ARG A 287 -14.25 -4.43 -4.68
CA ARG A 287 -14.66 -4.58 -6.09
C ARG A 287 -13.49 -4.61 -7.06
N VAL A 288 -12.27 -4.56 -6.54
CA VAL A 288 -11.03 -4.63 -7.33
C VAL A 288 -10.23 -5.85 -6.91
N ILE A 289 -9.57 -6.50 -7.85
CA ILE A 289 -8.75 -7.68 -7.62
C ILE A 289 -7.30 -7.33 -7.84
N VAL A 290 -6.48 -7.49 -6.80
CA VAL A 290 -5.03 -7.27 -6.86
C VAL A 290 -4.39 -8.37 -7.70
N SER A 291 -3.48 -7.98 -8.58
CA SER A 291 -2.74 -8.91 -9.44
C SER A 291 -1.82 -9.81 -8.63
N SER A 292 -1.84 -11.11 -8.94
CA SER A 292 -1.04 -12.13 -8.25
C SER A 292 0.46 -11.83 -8.24
N ARG A 293 0.94 -11.06 -9.23
CA ARG A 293 2.34 -10.59 -9.31
C ARG A 293 2.73 -9.61 -8.22
N TYR A 294 1.76 -8.93 -7.62
CA TYR A 294 1.96 -7.91 -6.59
C TYR A 294 1.29 -8.28 -5.26
N SER A 295 0.70 -9.46 -5.17
CA SER A 295 -0.08 -9.88 -4.01
C SER A 295 0.77 -10.66 -3.00
N SER A 296 0.80 -10.19 -1.75
CA SER A 296 1.30 -10.99 -0.63
C SER A 296 0.19 -11.92 -0.12
N PRO A 297 0.47 -13.18 0.26
CA PRO A 297 -0.57 -14.15 0.61
C PRO A 297 -1.51 -13.73 1.76
N HIS A 298 -1.09 -12.81 2.62
CA HIS A 298 -1.81 -12.47 3.87
C HIS A 298 -2.49 -11.08 3.86
N LYS A 299 -2.44 -10.28 2.77
CA LYS A 299 -2.84 -8.85 2.80
C LYS A 299 -3.58 -8.30 1.57
N ARG A 300 -4.28 -9.13 0.80
CA ARG A 300 -4.98 -8.72 -0.44
C ARG A 300 -5.89 -7.49 -0.30
N SER A 301 -6.67 -7.43 0.78
CA SER A 301 -7.59 -6.31 1.03
C SER A 301 -6.87 -4.99 1.35
N GLU A 302 -5.77 -5.04 2.08
CA GLU A 302 -5.00 -3.83 2.44
C GLU A 302 -4.23 -3.30 1.23
N GLU A 303 -3.73 -4.22 0.39
CA GLU A 303 -3.07 -3.88 -0.88
C GLU A 303 -4.04 -3.21 -1.84
N ALA A 304 -5.28 -3.72 -1.98
CA ALA A 304 -6.33 -3.08 -2.77
C ALA A 304 -6.62 -1.64 -2.30
N GLU A 305 -6.76 -1.43 -0.99
CA GLU A 305 -6.96 -0.09 -0.42
C GLU A 305 -5.76 0.83 -0.65
N ALA A 306 -4.53 0.32 -0.53
CA ALA A 306 -3.32 1.09 -0.78
C ALA A 306 -3.19 1.51 -2.26
N ILE A 307 -3.54 0.62 -3.19
CA ILE A 307 -3.57 0.90 -4.63
C ILE A 307 -4.64 1.96 -4.93
N LEU A 308 -5.83 1.85 -4.35
CA LEU A 308 -6.88 2.85 -4.54
C LEU A 308 -6.51 4.21 -3.94
N ARG A 309 -5.87 4.23 -2.76
CA ARG A 309 -5.34 5.47 -2.16
C ARG A 309 -4.28 6.11 -3.05
N SER A 310 -3.34 5.33 -3.57
CA SER A 310 -2.30 5.85 -4.46
C SER A 310 -2.87 6.35 -5.79
N ALA A 311 -3.87 5.66 -6.35
CA ALA A 311 -4.60 6.11 -7.54
C ALA A 311 -5.34 7.42 -7.29
N ALA A 312 -6.01 7.58 -6.15
CA ALA A 312 -6.69 8.81 -5.76
C ALA A 312 -5.71 9.99 -5.62
N VAL A 313 -4.58 9.78 -4.94
CA VAL A 313 -3.53 10.80 -4.73
C VAL A 313 -2.83 11.17 -6.04
N ALA A 314 -2.53 10.20 -6.90
CA ALA A 314 -1.94 10.45 -8.22
C ALA A 314 -2.87 11.30 -9.13
N MET A 315 -4.17 11.29 -8.85
CA MET A 315 -5.18 12.05 -9.56
C MET A 315 -5.51 13.42 -8.96
N GLU A 316 -5.04 13.73 -7.75
CA GLU A 316 -5.27 15.05 -7.12
C GLU A 316 -4.63 16.21 -7.91
N VAL A 317 -3.82 15.94 -8.94
CA VAL A 317 -3.17 16.98 -9.75
C VAL A 317 -3.21 16.65 -11.24
N LYS A 318 -4.39 16.41 -11.81
CA LYS A 318 -4.68 16.82 -13.19
C LYS A 318 -6.13 17.29 -13.30
N PRO A 319 -6.46 18.54 -12.91
CA PRO A 319 -7.53 19.21 -13.63
C PRO A 319 -7.19 19.02 -15.11
N LYS A 320 -8.14 18.59 -15.93
CA LYS A 320 -8.06 18.51 -17.40
C LYS A 320 -7.63 19.90 -17.90
N LEU A 321 -6.33 20.20 -17.81
CA LEU A 321 -5.64 21.41 -18.20
C LEU A 321 -5.54 21.31 -19.70
N TRP A 322 -6.65 21.64 -20.35
CA TRP A 322 -6.80 22.15 -21.71
C TRP A 322 -8.29 22.06 -22.05
N ARG A 323 -9.09 23.00 -21.53
CA ARG A 323 -10.30 23.36 -22.27
C ARG A 323 -9.79 23.87 -23.61
N ARG A 324 -10.04 23.13 -24.71
CA ARG A 324 -9.73 23.51 -26.10
C ARG A 324 -9.97 25.01 -26.36
N GLN A 325 -11.00 25.56 -25.74
CA GLN A 325 -11.40 26.96 -25.84
C GLN A 325 -10.35 27.97 -25.34
N ALA A 326 -9.64 27.71 -24.24
CA ALA A 326 -8.61 28.63 -23.73
C ALA A 326 -7.35 28.66 -24.62
N VAL A 327 -7.03 27.54 -25.26
CA VAL A 327 -5.94 27.46 -26.25
C VAL A 327 -6.32 28.25 -27.51
N TRP A 328 -7.56 28.12 -27.99
CA TRP A 328 -8.06 28.92 -29.12
C TRP A 328 -8.10 30.42 -28.80
N GLU A 329 -8.49 30.82 -27.59
CA GLU A 329 -8.46 32.22 -27.12
C GLU A 329 -7.02 32.77 -27.06
N PHE A 330 -6.03 31.95 -26.66
CA PHE A 330 -4.62 32.35 -26.64
C PHE A 330 -4.02 32.45 -28.05
N VAL A 331 -4.28 31.47 -28.90
CA VAL A 331 -3.79 31.45 -30.29
C VAL A 331 -4.39 32.60 -31.10
N SER A 332 -5.68 32.89 -30.90
CA SER A 332 -6.34 34.05 -31.55
C SER A 332 -5.78 35.38 -31.08
N ALA A 333 -5.45 35.54 -29.79
CA ALA A 333 -4.78 36.74 -29.28
C ALA A 333 -3.43 36.98 -29.97
N ILE A 334 -2.61 35.93 -30.10
CA ILE A 334 -1.30 36.00 -30.75
C ILE A 334 -1.44 36.36 -32.24
N LEU A 335 -2.38 35.72 -32.95
CA LEU A 335 -2.64 36.03 -34.36
C LEU A 335 -3.09 37.48 -34.57
N LEU A 336 -3.99 37.98 -33.72
CA LEU A 336 -4.47 39.37 -33.80
C LEU A 336 -3.36 40.39 -33.47
N LEU A 337 -2.52 40.11 -32.48
CA LEU A 337 -1.35 40.94 -32.16
C LEU A 337 -0.30 40.92 -33.28
N ALA A 338 -0.04 39.76 -33.90
CA ALA A 338 0.86 39.64 -35.04
C ALA A 338 0.31 40.42 -36.25
N LEU A 339 -1.00 40.36 -36.49
CA LEU A 339 -1.66 41.14 -37.53
C LEU A 339 -1.59 42.65 -37.26
N ALA A 340 -1.80 43.08 -36.01
CA ALA A 340 -1.65 44.47 -35.59
C ALA A 340 -0.22 44.98 -35.82
N LEU A 341 0.79 44.16 -35.49
CA LEU A 341 2.19 44.47 -35.78
C LEU A 341 2.46 44.56 -37.30
N GLY A 342 1.88 43.65 -38.09
CA GLY A 342 1.96 43.70 -39.54
C GLY A 342 1.39 44.99 -40.13
N PHE A 343 0.24 45.45 -39.63
CA PHE A 343 -0.35 46.74 -40.04
C PHE A 343 0.49 47.94 -39.59
N ALA A 344 1.11 47.88 -38.41
CA ALA A 344 2.02 48.93 -37.94
C ALA A 344 3.26 49.04 -38.84
N LEU A 345 3.85 47.91 -39.24
CA LEU A 345 4.97 47.87 -40.18
C LEU A 345 4.56 48.37 -41.59
N ALA A 346 3.37 47.99 -42.06
CA ALA A 346 2.81 48.47 -43.32
C ALA A 346 2.56 49.99 -43.30
N SER A 347 2.09 50.54 -42.17
CA SER A 347 1.97 51.98 -41.96
C SER A 347 3.32 52.67 -42.08
N GLN A 348 4.36 52.09 -41.47
CA GLN A 348 5.70 52.65 -41.53
C GLN A 348 6.24 52.63 -42.97
N ALA A 349 6.08 51.52 -43.69
CA ALA A 349 6.47 51.40 -45.09
C ALA A 349 5.70 52.36 -46.02
N ALA A 350 4.40 52.54 -45.82
CA ALA A 350 3.58 53.49 -46.58
C ALA A 350 3.98 54.94 -46.34
N THR A 351 4.42 55.27 -45.11
CA THR A 351 4.96 56.58 -44.76
C THR A 351 6.26 56.87 -45.51
N PHE A 352 7.17 55.88 -45.59
CA PHE A 352 8.39 56.00 -46.40
C PHE A 352 8.12 56.09 -47.91
N GLY A 353 7.04 55.48 -48.39
CA GLY A 353 6.60 55.56 -49.79
C GLY A 353 5.81 56.83 -50.15
N GLY A 354 5.63 57.78 -49.22
CA GLY A 354 4.92 59.04 -49.46
C GLY A 354 3.39 58.95 -49.52
N ASN A 355 2.80 57.77 -49.24
CA ASN A 355 1.35 57.57 -49.25
C ASN A 355 0.76 57.73 -47.85
N HIS A 356 0.54 58.99 -47.45
CA HIS A 356 0.04 59.34 -46.12
C HIS A 356 -1.38 58.82 -45.83
N ALA A 357 -2.22 58.66 -46.86
CA ALA A 357 -3.56 58.10 -46.71
C ALA A 357 -3.52 56.61 -46.35
N LEU A 358 -2.67 55.82 -47.02
CA LEU A 358 -2.48 54.41 -46.70
C LEU A 358 -1.84 54.22 -45.32
N ALA A 359 -0.88 55.08 -44.96
CA ALA A 359 -0.23 55.05 -43.66
C ALA A 359 -1.22 55.29 -42.50
N THR A 360 -2.07 56.30 -42.62
CA THR A 360 -3.07 56.62 -41.57
C THR A 360 -4.11 55.51 -41.40
N VAL A 361 -4.61 54.93 -42.50
CA VAL A 361 -5.58 53.83 -42.45
C VAL A 361 -4.99 52.58 -41.79
N THR A 362 -3.76 52.20 -42.15
CA THR A 362 -3.09 51.01 -41.58
C THR A 362 -2.68 51.23 -40.13
N ALA A 363 -2.28 52.44 -39.73
CA ALA A 363 -2.03 52.79 -38.33
C ALA A 363 -3.30 52.68 -37.46
N LEU A 364 -4.43 53.21 -37.94
CA LEU A 364 -5.72 53.09 -37.26
C LEU A 364 -6.16 51.63 -37.12
N ALA A 365 -5.97 50.82 -38.16
CA ALA A 365 -6.27 49.39 -38.13
C ALA A 365 -5.41 48.63 -37.10
N ALA A 366 -4.11 48.94 -37.03
CA ALA A 366 -3.19 48.38 -36.04
C ALA A 366 -3.63 48.72 -34.61
N LEU A 367 -3.97 49.99 -34.37
CA LEU A 367 -4.42 50.47 -33.06
C LEU A 367 -5.73 49.80 -32.63
N LEU A 368 -6.71 49.72 -33.53
CA LEU A 368 -8.00 49.08 -33.28
C LEU A 368 -7.83 47.61 -32.88
N LEU A 369 -7.04 46.84 -33.63
CA LEU A 369 -6.77 45.42 -33.35
C LEU A 369 -6.08 45.23 -32.00
N ALA A 370 -5.12 46.09 -31.66
CA ALA A 370 -4.42 46.05 -30.38
C ALA A 370 -5.38 46.34 -29.21
N VAL A 371 -6.24 47.36 -29.34
CA VAL A 371 -7.22 47.75 -28.32
C VAL A 371 -8.26 46.65 -28.12
N VAL A 372 -8.83 46.11 -29.20
CA VAL A 372 -9.82 45.03 -29.13
C VAL A 372 -9.23 43.79 -28.46
N THR A 373 -8.02 43.39 -28.83
CA THR A 373 -7.34 42.23 -28.23
C THR A 373 -7.10 42.45 -26.73
N THR A 374 -6.64 43.64 -26.35
CA THR A 374 -6.34 44.00 -24.96
C THR A 374 -7.58 44.11 -24.09
N LEU A 375 -8.69 44.65 -24.60
CA LEU A 375 -9.90 44.86 -23.80
C LEU A 375 -10.81 43.62 -23.74
N THR A 376 -10.79 42.75 -24.75
CA THR A 376 -11.73 41.62 -24.82
C THR A 376 -11.08 40.28 -24.50
N ILE A 377 -9.88 40.00 -25.02
CA ILE A 377 -9.27 38.68 -24.93
C ILE A 377 -8.40 38.58 -23.68
N VAL A 378 -7.56 39.58 -23.40
CA VAL A 378 -6.65 39.58 -22.24
C VAL A 378 -7.39 39.42 -20.90
N PRO A 379 -8.51 40.12 -20.61
CA PRO A 379 -9.19 39.99 -19.32
C PRO A 379 -9.95 38.67 -19.18
N ARG A 380 -10.36 38.06 -20.30
CA ARG A 380 -10.96 36.71 -20.32
C ARG A 380 -9.91 35.64 -20.07
N LEU A 381 -8.73 35.77 -20.69
CA LEU A 381 -7.59 34.90 -20.42
C LEU A 381 -7.14 35.04 -18.96
N ALA A 382 -6.98 36.26 -18.46
CA ALA A 382 -6.55 36.52 -17.09
C ALA A 382 -7.51 35.95 -16.04
N ARG A 383 -8.83 35.99 -16.28
CA ARG A 383 -9.82 35.39 -15.38
C ARG A 383 -9.90 33.87 -15.43
N ARG A 384 -9.54 33.25 -16.56
CA ARG A 384 -9.62 31.78 -16.76
C ARG A 384 -8.30 31.06 -16.53
N VAL A 385 -7.18 31.75 -16.65
CA VAL A 385 -5.85 31.23 -16.40
C VAL A 385 -5.53 31.45 -14.93
N VAL A 386 -5.67 30.39 -14.13
CA VAL A 386 -5.22 30.38 -12.73
C VAL A 386 -3.71 30.57 -12.70
N LEU A 387 -3.28 31.81 -12.43
CA LEU A 387 -1.87 32.24 -12.26
C LEU A 387 -1.12 31.43 -11.20
N GLY A 388 -1.83 30.72 -10.30
CA GLY A 388 -1.25 29.83 -9.29
C GLY A 388 -0.40 28.68 -9.84
N THR A 389 -0.48 28.36 -11.15
CA THR A 389 0.38 27.34 -11.80
C THR A 389 1.65 27.90 -12.45
N TRP A 390 1.76 29.23 -12.55
CA TRP A 390 2.87 29.96 -13.18
C TRP A 390 3.80 30.66 -12.20
N PHE A 391 3.43 30.78 -10.91
CA PHE A 391 4.42 31.02 -9.87
C PHE A 391 5.37 29.82 -9.87
N LEU A 392 6.50 29.97 -10.56
CA LEU A 392 7.58 29.02 -10.62
C LEU A 392 7.98 28.70 -9.18
N PRO A 393 7.78 27.48 -8.65
CA PRO A 393 8.61 27.05 -7.55
C PRO A 393 10.04 27.04 -8.14
N LEU A 394 10.80 28.09 -7.83
CA LEU A 394 12.15 28.31 -8.34
C LEU A 394 13.10 27.31 -7.66
N SER A 395 13.02 26.02 -8.00
CA SER A 395 14.06 25.04 -7.71
C SER A 395 15.17 25.09 -8.77
N PHE A 396 15.61 26.30 -9.11
CA PHE A 396 16.73 26.51 -10.03
C PHE A 396 18.00 26.82 -9.24
N ALA A 397 19.08 26.12 -9.55
CA ALA A 397 20.42 26.51 -9.15
C ALA A 397 21.09 27.23 -10.33
N ILE A 398 21.54 28.46 -10.12
CA ILE A 398 22.33 29.19 -11.12
C ILE A 398 23.69 28.50 -11.24
N THR A 399 24.09 28.16 -12.45
CA THR A 399 25.43 27.59 -12.72
C THR A 399 26.47 28.72 -12.75
N ARG A 400 27.75 28.37 -12.73
CA ARG A 400 28.82 29.38 -12.81
C ARG A 400 28.70 30.18 -14.12
N GLU A 401 28.40 29.49 -15.20
CA GLU A 401 28.21 30.02 -16.55
C GLU A 401 26.96 30.91 -16.62
N GLY A 402 25.85 30.48 -15.99
CA GLY A 402 24.64 31.28 -15.88
C GLY A 402 24.84 32.57 -15.09
N GLY A 403 25.64 32.54 -14.03
CA GLY A 403 26.01 33.73 -13.27
C GLY A 403 26.75 34.77 -14.11
N ILE A 404 27.73 34.32 -14.90
CA ILE A 404 28.47 35.17 -15.85
C ILE A 404 27.51 35.76 -16.90
N TYR A 405 26.58 34.95 -17.41
CA TYR A 405 25.60 35.38 -18.40
C TYR A 405 24.63 36.45 -17.87
N ILE A 406 24.12 36.27 -16.64
CA ILE A 406 23.25 37.25 -15.96
C ILE A 406 24.00 38.56 -15.71
N LEU A 407 25.27 38.48 -15.28
CA LEU A 407 26.11 39.67 -15.12
C LEU A 407 26.27 40.42 -16.45
N GLY A 408 26.47 39.69 -17.55
CA GLY A 408 26.51 40.27 -18.90
C GLY A 408 25.21 40.98 -19.29
N ILE A 409 24.05 40.38 -19.00
CA ILE A 409 22.72 41.01 -19.22
C ILE A 409 22.58 42.29 -18.41
N LEU A 410 23.01 42.30 -17.15
CA LEU A 410 22.94 43.48 -16.29
C LEU A 410 23.79 44.63 -16.82
N LEU A 411 25.05 44.35 -17.18
CA LEU A 411 25.97 45.34 -17.75
C LEU A 411 25.44 45.88 -19.08
N LEU A 412 24.91 45.01 -19.95
CA LEU A 412 24.33 45.42 -21.22
C LEU A 412 23.05 46.25 -21.02
N GLY A 413 22.22 45.92 -20.04
CA GLY A 413 21.02 46.68 -19.69
C GLY A 413 21.36 48.09 -19.21
N LEU A 414 22.36 48.23 -18.34
CA LEU A 414 22.86 49.54 -17.91
C LEU A 414 23.41 50.34 -19.10
N ALA A 415 24.17 49.71 -19.99
CA ALA A 415 24.67 50.35 -21.20
C ALA A 415 23.53 50.78 -22.15
N ALA A 416 22.51 49.95 -22.35
CA ALA A 416 21.35 50.25 -23.19
C ALA A 416 20.56 51.46 -22.66
N ILE A 417 20.30 51.49 -21.34
CA ILE A 417 19.59 52.60 -20.69
C ILE A 417 20.41 53.89 -20.78
N ASN A 418 21.72 53.82 -20.53
CA ASN A 418 22.59 54.99 -20.53
C ASN A 418 22.80 55.58 -21.94
N THR A 419 22.89 54.73 -22.97
CA THR A 419 23.17 55.16 -24.34
C THR A 419 21.91 55.43 -25.17
N GLY A 420 20.75 54.94 -24.74
CA GLY A 420 19.51 55.01 -25.51
C GLY A 420 19.56 54.23 -26.84
N ASN A 421 20.54 53.34 -27.03
CA ASN A 421 20.73 52.65 -28.30
C ASN A 421 19.77 51.46 -28.45
N ASN A 422 18.86 51.56 -29.43
CA ASN A 422 17.89 50.53 -29.78
C ASN A 422 18.52 49.16 -30.11
N LEU A 423 19.73 49.13 -30.67
CA LEU A 423 20.44 47.87 -30.94
C LEU A 423 20.77 47.12 -29.64
N LEU A 424 21.18 47.85 -28.59
CA LEU A 424 21.47 47.24 -27.29
C LEU A 424 20.21 46.71 -26.62
N PHE A 425 19.07 47.38 -26.78
CA PHE A 425 17.77 46.86 -26.32
C PHE A 425 17.35 45.59 -27.06
N LEU A 426 17.63 45.49 -28.36
CA LEU A 426 17.34 44.30 -29.14
C LEU A 426 18.22 43.10 -28.75
N ILE A 427 19.52 43.34 -28.53
CA ILE A 427 20.44 42.33 -28.00
C ILE A 427 20.00 41.90 -26.60
N LEU A 428 19.72 42.85 -25.70
CA LEU A 428 19.21 42.58 -24.36
C LEU A 428 17.93 41.73 -24.38
N SER A 429 16.98 42.06 -25.27
CA SER A 429 15.74 41.29 -25.45
C SER A 429 16.01 39.85 -25.88
N THR A 430 16.97 39.65 -26.78
CA THR A 430 17.38 38.32 -27.24
C THR A 430 18.02 37.50 -26.11
N LEU A 431 18.88 38.13 -25.29
CA LEU A 431 19.52 37.46 -24.15
C LEU A 431 18.51 37.09 -23.06
N LEU A 432 17.56 37.98 -22.77
CA LEU A 432 16.45 37.71 -21.86
C LEU A 432 15.55 36.58 -22.39
N ALA A 433 15.26 36.58 -23.70
CA ALA A 433 14.51 35.50 -24.34
C ALA A 433 15.22 34.15 -24.22
N ALA A 434 16.55 34.11 -24.29
CA ALA A 434 17.33 32.89 -24.08
C ALA A 434 17.18 32.32 -22.65
N ILE A 435 17.12 33.17 -21.62
CA ILE A 435 16.83 32.76 -20.24
C ILE A 435 15.45 32.13 -20.12
N VAL A 436 14.43 32.81 -20.64
CA VAL A 436 13.04 32.34 -20.59
C VAL A 436 12.91 31.01 -21.35
N THR A 437 13.48 30.93 -22.54
CA THR A 437 13.51 29.72 -23.37
C THR A 437 14.22 28.59 -22.64
N SER A 438 15.37 28.86 -22.01
CA SER A 438 16.10 27.86 -21.22
C SER A 438 15.25 27.32 -20.08
N GLY A 439 14.52 28.18 -19.37
CA GLY A 439 13.64 27.77 -18.27
C GLY A 439 12.46 26.92 -18.72
N ILE A 440 11.82 27.30 -19.83
CA ILE A 440 10.71 26.54 -20.42
C ILE A 440 11.20 25.18 -20.90
N VAL A 441 12.29 25.14 -21.68
CA VAL A 441 12.84 23.90 -22.25
C VAL A 441 13.31 22.95 -21.15
N ALA A 442 14.02 23.45 -20.13
CA ALA A 442 14.44 22.64 -18.98
C ALA A 442 13.23 22.04 -18.24
N ARG A 443 12.16 22.82 -18.03
CA ARG A 443 10.91 22.33 -17.42
C ARG A 443 10.24 21.28 -18.30
N THR A 444 10.14 21.51 -19.60
CA THR A 444 9.56 20.52 -20.52
C THR A 444 10.41 19.27 -20.63
N SER A 445 11.73 19.36 -20.46
CA SER A 445 12.63 18.21 -20.46
C SER A 445 12.42 17.31 -19.25
N LEU A 446 12.14 17.83 -18.06
CA LEU A 446 11.96 16.99 -16.86
C LEU A 446 10.52 16.51 -16.59
N ARG A 447 9.52 17.18 -17.18
CA ARG A 447 8.11 16.79 -17.04
C ARG A 447 7.84 15.37 -17.55
N ALA A 448 6.90 14.66 -16.94
CA ALA A 448 6.40 13.36 -17.44
C ALA A 448 7.53 12.36 -17.77
N ILE A 449 8.50 12.28 -16.87
CA ILE A 449 9.54 11.26 -16.87
C ILE A 449 9.30 10.34 -15.69
N SER A 450 9.35 9.05 -15.92
CA SER A 450 9.40 8.03 -14.87
C SER A 450 10.80 7.42 -14.79
N VAL A 451 11.24 7.17 -13.56
CA VAL A 451 12.52 6.53 -13.25
C VAL A 451 12.23 5.21 -12.56
N ALA A 452 12.78 4.13 -13.09
CA ALA A 452 12.72 2.82 -12.47
C ALA A 452 14.14 2.34 -12.16
N LEU A 453 14.33 1.78 -10.97
CA LEU A 453 15.57 1.15 -10.56
C LEU A 453 15.33 -0.35 -10.46
N GLN A 454 16.07 -1.12 -11.24
CA GLN A 454 16.10 -2.57 -11.12
C GLN A 454 17.35 -2.95 -10.33
N VAL A 455 17.12 -3.63 -9.22
CA VAL A 455 18.16 -4.14 -8.32
C VAL A 455 18.13 -5.67 -8.43
N PRO A 456 19.29 -6.36 -8.45
CA PRO A 456 19.34 -7.81 -8.36
C PRO A 456 18.58 -8.34 -7.14
N GLU A 457 17.99 -9.52 -7.25
CA GLU A 457 17.16 -10.12 -6.17
C GLU A 457 17.96 -10.36 -4.88
N ASN A 458 19.24 -10.72 -5.03
CA ASN A 458 20.14 -10.99 -3.93
C ASN A 458 21.37 -10.09 -4.05
N VAL A 459 21.60 -9.27 -3.04
CA VAL A 459 22.73 -8.35 -2.95
C VAL A 459 23.49 -8.68 -1.67
N PHE A 460 24.77 -9.05 -1.79
CA PHE A 460 25.61 -9.34 -0.64
C PHE A 460 26.51 -8.15 -0.31
N GLU A 461 26.85 -8.02 0.98
CA GLU A 461 27.78 -7.02 1.48
C GLU A 461 29.12 -7.08 0.73
N GLY A 462 29.61 -5.91 0.30
CA GLY A 462 30.90 -5.75 -0.37
C GLY A 462 30.93 -6.18 -1.85
N GLU A 463 29.91 -6.88 -2.33
CA GLU A 463 29.83 -7.35 -3.72
C GLU A 463 29.57 -6.19 -4.69
N ARG A 464 30.19 -6.25 -5.88
CA ARG A 464 29.92 -5.29 -6.96
C ARG A 464 28.65 -5.71 -7.70
N VAL A 465 27.58 -4.95 -7.51
CA VAL A 465 26.30 -5.19 -8.17
C VAL A 465 26.02 -4.17 -9.26
N SER A 466 25.35 -4.63 -10.32
CA SER A 466 24.88 -3.81 -11.42
C SER A 466 23.45 -3.33 -11.14
N LEU A 467 23.31 -2.03 -10.92
CA LEU A 467 22.02 -1.38 -10.79
C LEU A 467 21.58 -0.85 -12.16
N LYS A 468 20.45 -1.31 -12.66
CA LYS A 468 19.93 -0.84 -13.95
C LYS A 468 18.93 0.29 -13.71
N VAL A 469 19.38 1.52 -13.95
CA VAL A 469 18.55 2.72 -13.89
C VAL A 469 17.87 2.89 -15.24
N SER A 470 16.55 2.88 -15.27
CA SER A 470 15.76 3.04 -16.50
C SER A 470 14.97 4.34 -16.46
N LEU A 471 15.21 5.21 -17.44
CA LEU A 471 14.50 6.46 -17.64
C LEU A 471 13.48 6.28 -18.77
N ARG A 472 12.19 6.45 -18.46
CA ARG A 472 11.12 6.41 -19.45
C ARG A 472 10.55 7.80 -19.67
N ASN A 473 10.55 8.22 -20.93
CA ASN A 473 9.92 9.48 -21.32
C ASN A 473 8.47 9.21 -21.75
N GLU A 474 7.51 9.69 -20.98
CA GLU A 474 6.08 9.44 -21.23
C GLU A 474 5.44 10.46 -22.20
N LYS A 475 6.23 11.41 -22.69
CA LYS A 475 5.76 12.44 -23.63
C LYS A 475 5.46 11.83 -24.99
N LEU A 476 4.47 12.42 -25.67
CA LEU A 476 4.00 11.98 -26.99
C LEU A 476 4.97 12.34 -28.13
N LEU A 477 5.57 13.53 -28.07
CA LEU A 477 6.36 14.08 -29.19
C LEU A 477 7.72 14.63 -28.76
N LEU A 478 7.82 15.17 -27.54
CA LEU A 478 9.04 15.86 -27.11
C LEU A 478 10.06 14.88 -26.50
N PRO A 479 11.32 14.91 -26.94
CA PRO A 479 12.41 14.21 -26.28
C PRO A 479 12.77 14.87 -24.94
N SER A 480 13.54 14.15 -24.13
CA SER A 480 14.15 14.63 -22.90
C SER A 480 15.66 14.64 -23.07
N PHE A 481 16.30 15.76 -22.75
CA PHE A 481 17.71 15.99 -23.01
C PHE A 481 18.50 16.14 -21.71
N SER A 482 19.72 15.59 -21.69
CA SER A 482 20.71 15.77 -20.63
C SER A 482 20.09 15.63 -19.23
N VAL A 483 19.52 14.45 -18.96
CA VAL A 483 18.88 14.13 -17.68
C VAL A 483 19.88 13.37 -16.82
N ALA A 484 20.25 13.94 -15.69
CA ALA A 484 21.02 13.25 -14.66
C ALA A 484 20.05 12.74 -13.57
N VAL A 485 20.23 11.50 -13.15
CA VAL A 485 19.46 10.84 -12.09
C VAL A 485 20.39 10.61 -10.91
N GLU A 486 20.07 11.22 -9.77
CA GLU A 486 20.82 11.12 -8.51
C GLU A 486 19.88 10.58 -7.41
N ASP A 487 20.43 9.97 -6.36
CA ASP A 487 19.64 9.61 -5.18
C ASP A 487 19.21 10.87 -4.43
N ALA A 488 17.96 10.94 -3.98
CA ALA A 488 17.47 12.03 -3.16
C ALA A 488 18.30 12.26 -1.88
N ALA A 489 18.82 11.18 -1.26
CA ALA A 489 19.66 11.25 -0.07
C ALA A 489 21.07 11.82 -0.34
N SER A 490 21.53 11.70 -1.59
CA SER A 490 22.83 12.21 -2.04
C SER A 490 22.80 13.70 -2.45
N SER A 491 21.60 14.28 -2.59
CA SER A 491 21.43 15.66 -3.02
C SER A 491 21.33 16.60 -1.81
N PRO A 492 22.13 17.68 -1.73
CA PRO A 492 22.07 18.61 -0.61
C PRO A 492 20.67 19.25 -0.53
N ALA A 493 20.00 19.03 0.60
CA ALA A 493 18.65 19.50 0.85
C ALA A 493 18.52 21.02 0.64
N GLY A 494 17.61 21.41 -0.25
CA GLY A 494 16.58 22.42 0.03
C GLY A 494 16.96 23.81 0.56
N LEU A 495 18.19 24.29 0.46
CA LEU A 495 18.52 25.69 0.78
C LEU A 495 18.46 26.56 -0.48
N GLY A 496 17.63 27.61 -0.41
CA GLY A 496 17.37 28.58 -1.48
C GLY A 496 18.65 29.14 -2.10
N SER A 497 18.61 29.44 -3.40
CA SER A 497 19.78 29.74 -4.24
C SER A 497 20.64 30.91 -3.74
N ILE A 498 20.09 31.80 -2.91
CA ILE A 498 20.79 32.96 -2.34
C ILE A 498 21.70 32.56 -1.16
N ALA A 499 21.26 31.64 -0.29
CA ALA A 499 22.05 31.20 0.86
C ALA A 499 23.35 30.48 0.44
N ARG A 500 23.36 29.88 -0.75
CA ARG A 500 24.51 29.19 -1.34
C ARG A 500 25.67 30.12 -1.73
N TRP A 501 25.37 31.39 -2.06
CA TRP A 501 26.39 32.40 -2.34
C TRP A 501 27.12 32.87 -1.07
N PHE A 502 26.44 32.83 0.09
CA PHE A 502 26.99 33.21 1.39
C PHE A 502 27.45 32.02 2.26
N ALA A 503 27.21 30.78 1.83
CA ALA A 503 27.61 29.56 2.53
C ALA A 503 29.12 29.44 2.83
N PRO A 504 30.06 29.90 1.96
CA PRO A 504 31.48 29.92 2.29
C PRO A 504 31.81 30.83 3.48
N LEU A 505 30.98 31.85 3.74
CA LEU A 505 31.15 32.83 4.81
C LEU A 505 30.54 32.37 6.15
N LEU A 506 29.67 31.35 6.13
CA LEU A 506 28.90 30.86 7.29
C LEU A 506 29.33 29.46 7.78
N GLY A 507 30.38 28.87 7.20
CA GLY A 507 31.00 27.65 7.72
C GLY A 507 30.12 26.38 7.76
N ARG A 508 28.93 26.38 7.15
CA ARG A 508 28.01 25.23 7.17
C ARG A 508 28.07 24.45 5.86
N ARG A 509 28.87 23.37 5.83
CA ARG A 509 28.69 22.26 4.89
C ARG A 509 27.51 21.41 5.38
N ALA A 510 26.48 21.29 4.54
CA ALA A 510 25.43 20.31 4.78
C ALA A 510 25.97 18.91 4.43
N GLU A 511 26.28 18.11 5.44
CA GLU A 511 26.70 16.71 5.30
C GLU A 511 25.47 15.81 5.15
N GLY A 512 25.05 15.52 3.91
CA GLY A 512 24.25 14.32 3.66
C GLY A 512 25.15 13.09 3.81
N ARG A 513 24.73 12.04 4.50
CA ARG A 513 25.51 10.80 4.67
C ARG A 513 25.50 10.00 3.36
N PRO A 514 26.57 10.04 2.53
CA PRO A 514 26.58 9.36 1.24
C PRO A 514 26.66 7.83 1.36
N GLU A 515 26.91 7.33 2.58
CA GLU A 515 27.04 5.90 2.84
C GLU A 515 25.72 5.12 2.78
N GLU A 516 24.59 5.81 3.00
CA GLU A 516 23.24 5.22 3.05
C GLU A 516 22.47 5.35 1.72
N ALA A 517 23.06 6.00 0.70
CA ALA A 517 22.44 6.17 -0.61
C ALA A 517 22.39 4.85 -1.40
N VAL A 518 21.21 4.55 -1.96
CA VAL A 518 20.97 3.41 -2.84
C VAL A 518 21.67 3.60 -4.18
N LEU A 519 21.71 4.83 -4.70
CA LEU A 519 22.43 5.17 -5.94
C LEU A 519 23.56 6.16 -5.65
N ARG A 520 24.79 5.67 -5.51
CA ARG A 520 25.96 6.51 -5.16
C ARG A 520 26.56 7.27 -6.35
N ARG A 521 26.36 6.75 -7.56
CA ARG A 521 26.85 7.36 -8.81
C ARG A 521 25.65 7.80 -9.65
N SER A 522 25.68 9.02 -10.16
CA SER A 522 24.61 9.54 -11.01
C SER A 522 24.55 8.77 -12.33
N ALA A 523 23.36 8.36 -12.75
CA ALA A 523 23.11 7.89 -14.12
C ALA A 523 22.85 9.11 -15.02
N TYR A 524 23.50 9.18 -16.18
CA TYR A 524 23.41 10.29 -17.11
C TYR A 524 22.84 9.85 -18.46
N PHE A 525 21.70 10.44 -18.82
CA PHE A 525 20.99 10.20 -20.08
C PHE A 525 21.11 11.42 -21.01
N PRO A 526 21.96 11.36 -22.05
CA PRO A 526 22.12 12.48 -22.98
C PRO A 526 20.83 12.80 -23.76
N LEU A 527 20.11 11.75 -24.18
CA LEU A 527 18.88 11.85 -24.95
C LEU A 527 17.98 10.65 -24.67
N VAL A 528 16.70 10.92 -24.41
CA VAL A 528 15.63 9.93 -24.34
C VAL A 528 14.46 10.42 -25.20
N ARG A 529 14.18 9.74 -26.32
CA ARG A 529 13.13 10.12 -27.27
C ARG A 529 11.75 10.01 -26.64
N ALA A 530 10.75 10.61 -27.28
CA ALA A 530 9.35 10.47 -26.86
C ALA A 530 8.95 8.98 -26.84
N ARG A 531 8.28 8.54 -25.77
CA ARG A 531 7.87 7.14 -25.52
C ARG A 531 9.00 6.12 -25.42
N GLU A 532 10.27 6.54 -25.46
CA GLU A 532 11.41 5.65 -25.32
C GLU A 532 11.69 5.40 -23.83
N SER A 533 12.09 4.16 -23.53
CA SER A 533 12.69 3.80 -22.25
C SER A 533 14.16 3.49 -22.50
N ARG A 534 15.04 4.26 -21.85
CA ARG A 534 16.49 4.07 -21.96
C ARG A 534 17.04 3.65 -20.62
N SER A 535 17.88 2.63 -20.61
CA SER A 535 18.51 2.13 -19.39
C SER A 535 20.01 2.39 -19.40
N GLU A 536 20.55 2.69 -18.22
CA GLU A 536 21.97 2.78 -17.95
C GLU A 536 22.30 1.85 -16.79
N VAL A 537 23.43 1.15 -16.88
CA VAL A 537 23.89 0.24 -15.84
C VAL A 537 24.95 0.94 -15.01
N VAL A 538 24.67 1.10 -13.73
CA VAL A 538 25.56 1.70 -12.76
C VAL A 538 26.10 0.60 -11.86
N TYR A 539 27.42 0.42 -11.86
CA TYR A 539 28.09 -0.53 -10.98
C TYR A 539 28.45 0.13 -9.65
N GLN A 540 28.04 -0.48 -8.55
CA GLN A 540 28.39 -0.05 -7.20
C GLN A 540 28.43 -1.23 -6.22
N SER A 541 29.02 -1.02 -5.04
CA SER A 541 29.00 -1.97 -3.93
C SER A 541 28.34 -1.35 -2.70
N PHE A 542 27.72 -2.20 -1.90
CA PHE A 542 27.13 -1.82 -0.62
C PHE A 542 28.11 -2.21 0.50
N PRO A 543 28.69 -1.25 1.24
CA PRO A 543 29.77 -1.54 2.17
C PRO A 543 29.30 -2.17 3.49
N ARG A 544 27.98 -2.20 3.75
CA ARG A 544 27.39 -2.78 4.95
C ARG A 544 26.13 -3.55 4.60
N ARG A 545 25.85 -4.62 5.33
CA ARG A 545 24.53 -5.28 5.28
C ARG A 545 23.45 -4.42 5.93
N GLY A 546 22.19 -4.65 5.56
CA GLY A 546 21.05 -3.92 6.13
C GLY A 546 20.02 -3.44 5.12
N ARG A 547 19.05 -2.65 5.62
CA ARG A 547 18.02 -2.01 4.79
C ARG A 547 18.52 -0.68 4.24
N TYR A 548 18.57 -0.57 2.93
CA TYR A 548 18.78 0.69 2.22
C TYR A 548 17.45 1.19 1.68
N ARG A 549 16.97 2.33 2.18
CA ARG A 549 15.69 2.92 1.77
C ARG A 549 15.87 3.89 0.63
N LEU A 550 15.17 3.65 -0.47
CA LEU A 550 15.04 4.59 -1.57
C LEU A 550 13.91 5.59 -1.24
N GLY A 551 14.27 6.84 -0.99
CA GLY A 551 13.32 7.94 -0.73
C GLY A 551 12.88 8.70 -1.99
N GLY A 552 13.46 8.37 -3.15
CA GLY A 552 13.18 8.97 -4.44
C GLY A 552 14.45 9.25 -5.25
N PHE A 553 14.26 9.68 -6.48
CA PHE A 553 15.34 10.14 -7.35
C PHE A 553 15.25 11.64 -7.54
N HIS A 554 16.38 12.32 -7.40
CA HIS A 554 16.51 13.70 -7.84
C HIS A 554 16.94 13.69 -9.32
N ILE A 555 16.02 14.06 -10.20
CA ILE A 555 16.33 14.23 -11.63
C ILE A 555 16.69 15.68 -11.89
N SER A 556 17.76 15.91 -12.65
CA SER A 556 18.18 17.26 -13.01
C SER A 556 18.59 17.39 -14.46
N THR A 557 18.43 18.59 -15.01
CA THR A 557 18.91 18.95 -16.35
C THR A 557 19.55 20.33 -16.35
N ARG A 558 20.57 20.49 -17.20
CA ARG A 558 21.20 21.79 -17.52
C ARG A 558 20.89 22.25 -18.94
N PHE A 559 20.14 21.45 -19.72
CA PHE A 559 19.81 21.76 -21.11
C PHE A 559 18.83 22.94 -21.21
N PRO A 560 18.88 23.79 -22.26
CA PRO A 560 19.79 23.75 -23.42
C PRO A 560 21.13 24.47 -23.25
N PHE A 561 21.17 25.64 -22.60
CA PHE A 561 22.36 26.51 -22.60
C PHE A 561 23.25 26.37 -21.37
N GLY A 562 22.85 25.58 -20.37
CA GLY A 562 23.63 25.41 -19.16
C GLY A 562 23.50 26.52 -18.13
N PHE A 563 22.67 27.55 -18.34
CA PHE A 563 22.53 28.70 -17.42
C PHE A 563 21.99 28.31 -16.04
N PHE A 564 21.10 27.31 -16.00
CA PHE A 564 20.45 26.87 -14.77
C PHE A 564 20.46 25.35 -14.70
N ARG A 565 20.70 24.81 -13.51
CA ARG A 565 20.38 23.42 -13.19
C ARG A 565 18.99 23.40 -12.57
N ARG A 566 18.04 22.79 -13.28
CA ARG A 566 16.69 22.53 -12.75
C ARG A 566 16.66 21.13 -12.16
N GLY A 567 16.17 21.02 -10.94
CA GLY A 567 15.98 19.75 -10.24
C GLY A 567 14.51 19.49 -9.94
N GLU A 568 14.08 18.23 -10.05
CA GLU A 568 12.77 17.75 -9.65
C GLU A 568 12.93 16.43 -8.89
N LEU A 569 12.17 16.26 -7.81
CA LEU A 569 12.18 15.02 -7.04
C LEU A 569 11.11 14.09 -7.61
N VAL A 570 11.55 12.97 -8.17
CA VAL A 570 10.67 11.86 -8.56
C VAL A 570 10.55 10.94 -7.35
N ARG A 571 9.36 10.91 -6.76
CA ARG A 571 9.08 9.99 -5.65
C ARG A 571 9.19 8.56 -6.17
N ALA A 572 10.07 7.80 -5.55
CA ALA A 572 10.19 6.37 -5.72
C ALA A 572 10.41 5.80 -4.32
N SER A 573 9.61 4.81 -3.96
CA SER A 573 9.74 4.09 -2.70
C SER A 573 10.19 2.68 -3.01
N GLY A 574 11.27 2.25 -2.38
CA GLY A 574 11.78 0.90 -2.50
C GLY A 574 12.75 0.63 -1.37
N GLU A 575 12.89 -0.63 -0.98
CA GLU A 575 13.91 -1.04 -0.01
C GLU A 575 14.81 -2.06 -0.69
N VAL A 576 16.12 -1.85 -0.59
CA VAL A 576 17.13 -2.84 -0.98
C VAL A 576 17.64 -3.47 0.30
N LEU A 577 17.46 -4.79 0.41
CA LEU A 577 18.00 -5.56 1.51
C LEU A 577 19.35 -6.13 1.08
N VAL A 578 20.41 -5.75 1.80
CA VAL A 578 21.76 -6.27 1.58
C VAL A 578 22.02 -7.37 2.60
N TYR A 579 22.28 -8.58 2.13
CA TYR A 579 22.56 -9.75 2.94
C TYR A 579 24.00 -9.74 3.48
N PRO A 580 24.25 -10.38 4.64
CA PRO A 580 25.60 -10.58 5.16
C PRO A 580 26.47 -11.35 4.16
N LEU A 581 27.77 -11.05 4.16
CA LEU A 581 28.75 -11.80 3.36
C LEU A 581 28.79 -13.27 3.79
N VAL A 582 28.61 -14.18 2.83
CA VAL A 582 28.75 -15.64 2.99
C VAL A 582 30.16 -16.04 2.58
N ARG A 583 30.85 -16.83 3.42
CA ARG A 583 32.21 -17.33 3.19
C ARG A 583 32.22 -18.85 3.25
N GLU A 584 33.24 -19.45 2.65
CA GLU A 584 33.50 -20.88 2.85
C GLU A 584 33.83 -21.14 4.33
N VAL A 585 33.16 -22.16 4.89
CA VAL A 585 33.32 -22.57 6.29
C VAL A 585 34.46 -23.58 6.41
N SER A 586 35.15 -23.64 7.56
CA SER A 586 36.25 -24.57 7.76
C SER A 586 35.81 -26.05 7.72
N SER A 587 36.76 -26.93 7.40
CA SER A 587 36.51 -28.38 7.24
C SER A 587 35.98 -29.09 8.49
N TYR A 588 36.15 -28.49 9.66
CA TYR A 588 35.59 -28.99 10.91
C TYR A 588 34.06 -28.97 10.93
N PHE A 589 33.44 -27.94 10.34
CA PHE A 589 31.98 -27.82 10.33
C PHE A 589 31.33 -28.84 9.37
N HIS A 590 32.05 -29.33 8.36
CA HIS A 590 31.64 -30.45 7.52
C HIS A 590 31.44 -31.76 8.30
N LEU A 591 32.10 -31.91 9.46
CA LEU A 591 32.03 -33.14 10.26
C LEU A 591 30.91 -33.13 11.29
N LEU A 592 30.30 -31.96 11.56
CA LEU A 592 29.23 -31.83 12.55
C LEU A 592 27.96 -32.66 12.23
N PRO A 593 27.53 -32.83 10.96
CA PRO A 593 26.46 -33.74 10.60
C PRO A 593 26.79 -35.23 10.81
N PHE A 594 28.08 -35.59 10.89
CA PHE A 594 28.55 -36.97 10.84
C PHE A 594 29.21 -37.46 12.13
N LEU A 595 29.16 -36.72 13.24
CA LEU A 595 29.70 -37.17 14.52
C LEU A 595 28.93 -38.42 15.01
N PRO A 596 29.50 -39.64 14.90
CA PRO A 596 28.80 -40.88 15.17
C PRO A 596 28.63 -41.04 16.68
N GLY A 597 27.42 -41.33 17.13
CA GLY A 597 27.12 -41.66 18.54
C GLY A 597 26.30 -40.62 19.32
N ARG A 598 25.82 -39.53 18.71
CA ARG A 598 24.88 -38.59 19.36
C ARG A 598 23.45 -38.59 18.81
N MET A 599 23.19 -39.32 17.71
CA MET A 599 21.84 -39.46 17.13
C MET A 599 21.46 -40.92 16.90
N GLU A 600 21.65 -41.78 17.91
CA GLU A 600 21.00 -43.09 17.93
C GLU A 600 19.57 -42.96 18.47
N SER A 601 18.58 -43.29 17.65
CA SER A 601 17.17 -43.31 18.04
C SER A 601 16.93 -44.43 19.07
N ALA A 602 16.48 -44.06 20.28
CA ALA A 602 16.01 -45.02 21.28
C ALA A 602 14.60 -45.60 20.98
N ARG A 603 14.08 -45.48 19.74
CA ARG A 603 12.73 -45.92 19.32
C ARG A 603 12.78 -46.82 18.07
N LEU A 604 11.90 -47.83 18.05
CA LEU A 604 11.65 -48.73 16.91
C LEU A 604 11.23 -47.95 15.65
N GLY A 605 11.75 -48.32 14.47
CA GLY A 605 11.39 -47.74 13.17
C GLY A 605 11.90 -48.54 11.97
N HIS A 606 11.84 -47.94 10.78
CA HIS A 606 12.19 -48.57 9.50
C HIS A 606 13.57 -48.15 8.94
N GLY A 607 14.49 -47.67 9.77
CA GLY A 607 15.84 -47.27 9.31
C GLY A 607 16.77 -48.48 9.10
N GLU A 608 18.06 -48.21 8.86
CA GLU A 608 19.04 -49.26 8.56
C GLU A 608 19.85 -49.76 9.77
N SER A 609 19.83 -49.04 10.90
CA SER A 609 20.56 -49.39 12.11
C SER A 609 19.80 -50.40 12.97
N LEU A 610 20.50 -51.43 13.47
CA LEU A 610 19.92 -52.49 14.30
C LEU A 610 19.57 -51.94 15.70
N TYR A 611 18.30 -52.03 16.09
CA TYR A 611 17.82 -51.60 17.40
C TYR A 611 17.85 -52.75 18.43
N ALA A 612 17.23 -53.88 18.10
CA ALA A 612 17.19 -55.07 18.97
C ALA A 612 16.92 -56.34 18.17
N ILE A 613 17.28 -57.50 18.74
CA ILE A 613 16.91 -58.82 18.20
C ILE A 613 15.91 -59.46 19.17
N ARG A 614 14.73 -59.80 18.66
CA ARG A 614 13.63 -60.39 19.45
C ARG A 614 13.05 -61.63 18.77
N LYS A 615 12.13 -62.33 19.44
CA LYS A 615 11.39 -63.44 18.81
C LYS A 615 10.48 -62.91 17.71
N TYR A 616 10.47 -63.63 16.59
CA TYR A 616 9.60 -63.36 15.45
C TYR A 616 8.14 -63.61 15.81
N GLN A 617 7.23 -62.73 15.38
CA GLN A 617 5.80 -62.88 15.59
C GLN A 617 5.10 -63.30 14.28
N GLU A 618 4.09 -64.17 14.38
CA GLU A 618 3.33 -64.63 13.21
C GLU A 618 2.59 -63.46 12.54
N GLY A 619 2.80 -63.30 11.23
CA GLY A 619 2.27 -62.19 10.43
C GLY A 619 3.30 -61.12 10.06
N GLU A 620 4.52 -61.15 10.63
CA GLU A 620 5.61 -60.26 10.25
C GLU A 620 6.26 -60.65 8.91
N SER A 621 7.06 -59.78 8.31
CA SER A 621 7.73 -60.08 7.03
C SER A 621 8.93 -61.00 7.24
N ALA A 622 9.12 -62.02 6.39
CA ALA A 622 10.33 -62.85 6.43
C ALA A 622 11.64 -62.07 6.18
N ARG A 623 11.58 -60.84 5.64
CA ARG A 623 12.76 -59.99 5.36
C ARG A 623 13.45 -59.47 6.62
N ILE A 624 12.75 -59.39 7.75
CA ILE A 624 13.31 -58.89 9.01
C ILE A 624 13.96 -60.01 9.84
N VAL A 625 13.92 -61.27 9.40
CA VAL A 625 14.49 -62.42 10.13
C VAL A 625 16.01 -62.31 10.21
N ASP A 626 16.56 -62.45 11.41
CA ASP A 626 18.00 -62.65 11.62
C ASP A 626 18.31 -64.15 11.58
N TRP A 627 18.75 -64.65 10.43
CA TRP A 627 19.05 -66.07 10.26
C TRP A 627 20.19 -66.56 11.15
N LYS A 628 21.13 -65.69 11.52
CA LYS A 628 22.29 -66.05 12.36
C LYS A 628 21.90 -66.18 13.83
N ALA A 629 21.07 -65.28 14.35
CA ALA A 629 20.52 -65.38 15.70
C ALA A 629 19.49 -66.52 15.80
N SER A 630 18.70 -66.76 14.75
CA SER A 630 17.74 -67.86 14.70
C SER A 630 18.43 -69.24 14.72
N ALA A 631 19.52 -69.40 13.96
CA ALA A 631 20.30 -70.63 13.95
C ALA A 631 20.94 -70.96 15.31
N LYS A 632 21.33 -69.94 16.08
CA LYS A 632 21.94 -70.12 17.42
C LYS A 632 20.93 -70.45 18.51
N THR A 633 19.71 -69.95 18.41
CA THR A 633 18.69 -70.06 19.46
C THR A 633 17.67 -71.18 19.18
N GLY A 634 17.62 -71.71 17.95
CA GLY A 634 16.67 -72.72 17.52
C GLY A 634 15.22 -72.21 17.38
N GLN A 635 15.02 -70.89 17.50
CA GLN A 635 13.73 -70.21 17.37
C GLN A 635 13.88 -69.07 16.35
N LEU A 636 12.81 -68.72 15.62
CA LEU A 636 12.85 -67.61 14.66
C LEU A 636 13.01 -66.27 15.39
N MET A 637 14.07 -65.55 15.06
CA MET A 637 14.41 -64.23 15.61
C MET A 637 14.29 -63.15 14.52
N ALA A 638 13.76 -61.98 14.89
CA ALA A 638 13.57 -60.82 14.03
C ALA A 638 14.44 -59.64 14.49
N ARG A 639 14.91 -58.85 13.52
CA ARG A 639 15.62 -57.58 13.72
C ARG A 639 14.60 -56.44 13.76
N ASP A 640 14.56 -55.74 14.88
CA ASP A 640 13.94 -54.43 14.93
C ASP A 640 15.00 -53.39 14.55
N TYR A 641 14.65 -52.47 13.66
CA TYR A 641 15.52 -51.40 13.22
C TYR A 641 15.21 -50.10 13.97
N ALA A 642 16.19 -49.22 14.12
CA ALA A 642 15.98 -47.90 14.67
C ALA A 642 15.41 -46.99 13.58
N ARG A 643 14.60 -46.00 13.96
CA ARG A 643 14.11 -45.00 13.01
C ARG A 643 15.23 -44.08 12.55
N GLU A 644 15.32 -43.83 11.24
CA GLU A 644 16.17 -42.77 10.67
C GLU A 644 15.55 -41.41 11.05
N GLU A 645 16.27 -40.56 11.79
CA GLU A 645 15.85 -39.16 12.01
C GLU A 645 16.62 -38.24 11.05
N GLU A 646 15.88 -37.33 10.42
CA GLU A 646 16.41 -36.19 9.65
C GLU A 646 17.38 -35.39 10.52
N SER A 647 18.55 -35.03 9.98
CA SER A 647 19.56 -34.22 10.68
C SER A 647 19.00 -32.83 10.99
N ARG A 648 18.60 -32.61 12.25
CA ARG A 648 17.97 -31.37 12.74
C ARG A 648 18.99 -30.47 13.43
N PHE A 649 19.13 -29.26 12.92
CA PHE A 649 20.03 -28.24 13.45
C PHE A 649 19.28 -27.00 13.91
N CYS A 650 19.76 -26.40 15.00
CA CYS A 650 19.32 -25.10 15.47
C CYS A 650 20.51 -24.15 15.57
N LEU A 651 20.49 -23.08 14.78
CA LEU A 651 21.49 -22.02 14.80
C LEU A 651 20.99 -20.87 15.69
N ILE A 652 21.75 -20.53 16.72
CA ILE A 652 21.41 -19.49 17.68
C ILE A 652 22.47 -18.39 17.59
N LEU A 653 22.07 -17.17 17.27
CA LEU A 653 22.93 -15.99 17.29
C LEU A 653 22.51 -15.07 18.45
N ASP A 654 23.43 -14.81 19.35
CA ASP A 654 23.27 -13.82 20.42
C ASP A 654 23.49 -12.40 19.87
N THR A 655 22.54 -11.51 20.12
CA THR A 655 22.59 -10.10 19.68
C THR A 655 23.00 -9.13 20.79
N LEU A 656 23.08 -9.61 22.03
CA LEU A 656 23.43 -8.81 23.18
C LEU A 656 24.96 -8.76 23.33
N VAL A 657 25.51 -7.55 23.42
CA VAL A 657 26.93 -7.30 23.67
C VAL A 657 27.11 -6.93 25.13
N HIS A 658 27.83 -7.76 25.87
CA HIS A 658 28.09 -7.59 27.30
C HIS A 658 29.25 -6.61 27.54
N SER A 659 29.11 -5.71 28.51
CA SER A 659 30.14 -4.72 28.88
C SER A 659 31.23 -5.36 29.76
N PRO A 660 32.52 -4.96 29.64
CA PRO A 660 33.07 -3.91 28.78
C PRO A 660 33.25 -4.38 27.33
N ALA A 661 32.66 -3.64 26.40
CA ALA A 661 32.82 -3.86 24.96
C ALA A 661 34.24 -3.40 24.56
N PRO A 662 35.17 -4.30 24.12
CA PRO A 662 36.41 -3.87 23.48
C PRO A 662 36.12 -2.95 22.28
N GLU A 663 37.03 -2.05 21.91
CA GLU A 663 36.86 -1.05 20.81
C GLU A 663 36.39 -1.67 19.48
N ASP A 664 36.63 -2.98 19.29
CA ASP A 664 36.29 -3.76 18.09
C ASP A 664 34.99 -4.58 18.18
N SER A 665 34.17 -4.38 19.22
CA SER A 665 32.97 -5.22 19.49
C SER A 665 31.98 -5.24 18.34
N ARG A 666 31.82 -4.10 17.63
CA ARG A 666 30.97 -4.02 16.45
C ARG A 666 31.51 -4.89 15.32
N ALA A 667 32.82 -4.85 15.03
CA ALA A 667 33.39 -5.66 13.95
C ALA A 667 33.36 -7.16 14.27
N ARG A 668 33.55 -7.55 15.54
CA ARG A 668 33.35 -8.94 16.00
C ARG A 668 31.92 -9.41 15.79
N PHE A 669 30.94 -8.56 16.10
CA PHE A 669 29.53 -8.86 15.83
C PHE A 669 29.25 -9.04 14.32
N GLU A 670 29.79 -8.15 13.47
CA GLU A 670 29.66 -8.31 12.01
C GLU A 670 30.28 -9.63 11.52
N ARG A 671 31.43 -10.05 12.10
CA ARG A 671 32.05 -11.36 11.84
C ARG A 671 31.18 -12.52 12.29
N ALA A 672 30.55 -12.42 13.47
CA ALA A 672 29.61 -13.41 13.98
C ALA A 672 28.40 -13.59 13.07
N VAL A 673 27.84 -12.49 12.57
CA VAL A 673 26.72 -12.54 11.61
C VAL A 673 27.15 -13.15 10.27
N SER A 674 28.34 -12.82 9.76
CA SER A 674 28.90 -13.45 8.56
C SER A 674 29.14 -14.95 8.77
N LEU A 675 29.62 -15.38 9.94
CA LEU A 675 29.76 -16.80 10.27
C LEU A 675 28.39 -17.50 10.31
N ALA A 676 27.39 -16.90 10.97
CA ALA A 676 26.04 -17.47 11.04
C ALA A 676 25.43 -17.64 9.64
N ALA A 677 25.60 -16.66 8.75
CA ALA A 677 25.19 -16.73 7.36
C ALA A 677 25.90 -17.85 6.60
N SER A 678 27.21 -18.01 6.84
CA SER A 678 28.05 -19.04 6.22
C SER A 678 27.66 -20.44 6.67
N LEU A 679 27.39 -20.64 7.97
CA LEU A 679 26.90 -21.90 8.52
C LEU A 679 25.50 -22.26 8.01
N ALA A 680 24.60 -21.29 7.93
CA ALA A 680 23.26 -21.50 7.38
C ALA A 680 23.33 -21.93 5.90
N ALA A 681 24.19 -21.30 5.11
CA ALA A 681 24.43 -21.68 3.71
C ALA A 681 24.97 -23.11 3.62
N HIS A 682 26.02 -23.41 4.40
CA HIS A 682 26.65 -24.72 4.41
C HIS A 682 25.67 -25.86 4.77
N PHE A 683 24.94 -25.75 5.89
CA PHE A 683 24.01 -26.81 6.29
C PHE A 683 22.79 -26.93 5.36
N THR A 684 22.44 -25.87 4.62
CA THR A 684 21.40 -25.94 3.59
C THR A 684 21.89 -26.76 2.39
N GLU A 685 23.16 -26.60 1.98
CA GLU A 685 23.78 -27.38 0.90
C GLU A 685 23.87 -28.87 1.26
N GLU A 686 24.15 -29.19 2.53
CA GLU A 686 24.17 -30.57 3.06
C GLU A 686 22.75 -31.17 3.24
N GLY A 687 21.68 -30.44 2.91
CA GLY A 687 20.30 -30.94 2.96
C GLY A 687 19.70 -31.07 4.36
N ALA A 688 20.23 -30.35 5.36
CA ALA A 688 19.77 -30.47 6.73
C ALA A 688 18.53 -29.61 7.05
N GLU A 689 17.74 -30.03 8.04
CA GLU A 689 16.63 -29.22 8.57
C GLU A 689 17.16 -28.14 9.51
N LEU A 690 16.96 -26.86 9.15
CA LEU A 690 17.51 -25.72 9.88
C LEU A 690 16.43 -24.91 10.59
N GLU A 691 16.67 -24.65 11.86
CA GLU A 691 15.95 -23.71 12.73
C GLU A 691 16.90 -22.54 13.07
N PHE A 692 16.41 -21.30 13.09
CA PHE A 692 17.24 -20.15 13.45
C PHE A 692 16.59 -19.30 14.54
N LEU A 693 17.37 -18.90 15.53
CA LEU A 693 16.92 -18.19 16.71
C LEU A 693 17.85 -17.02 17.05
N THR A 694 17.25 -15.88 17.34
CA THR A 694 17.88 -14.71 17.97
C THR A 694 17.07 -14.31 19.22
N PRO A 695 17.57 -13.41 20.07
CA PRO A 695 16.81 -12.86 21.20
C PRO A 695 15.51 -12.11 20.84
N TYR A 696 15.19 -11.92 19.55
CA TYR A 696 13.97 -11.21 19.15
C TYR A 696 13.18 -11.88 18.02
N GLU A 697 13.81 -12.76 17.25
CA GLU A 697 13.20 -13.37 16.08
C GLU A 697 13.47 -14.87 16.05
N TYR A 698 12.42 -15.63 15.72
CA TYR A 698 12.44 -17.08 15.58
C TYR A 698 12.02 -17.48 14.17
N VAL A 699 12.90 -18.17 13.46
CA VAL A 699 12.62 -18.75 12.15
C VAL A 699 12.35 -20.24 12.34
N SER A 700 11.10 -20.62 12.13
CA SER A 700 10.65 -22.01 12.18
C SER A 700 11.43 -22.92 11.24
N ARG A 701 11.51 -24.20 11.58
CA ARG A 701 12.20 -25.24 10.80
C ARG A 701 11.81 -25.25 9.32
N GLY A 702 12.80 -25.53 8.48
CA GLY A 702 12.63 -25.71 7.04
C GLY A 702 13.91 -26.24 6.39
N MET A 703 13.84 -26.50 5.08
CA MET A 703 14.94 -27.00 4.27
C MET A 703 15.09 -26.19 2.97
N GLY A 704 16.25 -26.34 2.33
CA GLY A 704 16.52 -25.81 1.00
C GLY A 704 16.75 -24.29 0.94
N THR A 705 16.94 -23.78 -0.27
CA THR A 705 17.33 -22.38 -0.52
C THR A 705 16.31 -21.37 0.01
N GLY A 706 15.01 -21.69 0.00
CA GLY A 706 13.98 -20.85 0.59
C GLY A 706 14.17 -20.63 2.09
N GLN A 707 14.62 -21.65 2.82
CA GLN A 707 14.94 -21.52 4.24
C GLN A 707 16.20 -20.68 4.47
N LEU A 708 17.24 -20.88 3.66
CA LEU A 708 18.46 -20.07 3.71
C LEU A 708 18.15 -18.57 3.59
N TYR A 709 17.38 -18.15 2.59
CA TYR A 709 17.05 -16.74 2.41
C TYR A 709 16.16 -16.16 3.53
N ARG A 710 15.33 -16.98 4.20
CA ARG A 710 14.61 -16.54 5.41
C ARG A 710 15.58 -16.22 6.54
N ILE A 711 16.58 -17.08 6.75
CA ILE A 711 17.62 -16.89 7.76
C ILE A 711 18.50 -15.67 7.41
N LEU A 712 18.98 -15.56 6.16
CA LEU A 712 19.77 -14.43 5.70
C LEU A 712 19.02 -13.09 5.82
N ARG A 713 17.71 -13.08 5.56
CA ARG A 713 16.86 -11.89 5.77
C ARG A 713 16.81 -11.48 7.23
N CYS A 714 16.72 -12.42 8.18
CA CYS A 714 16.80 -12.10 9.60
C CYS A 714 18.19 -11.54 9.97
N LEU A 715 19.25 -12.23 9.55
CA LEU A 715 20.65 -11.80 9.79
C LEU A 715 20.99 -10.43 9.18
N ALA A 716 20.35 -10.06 8.06
CA ALA A 716 20.52 -8.74 7.46
C ALA A 716 19.93 -7.61 8.31
N LEU A 717 18.98 -7.89 9.21
CA LEU A 717 18.25 -6.90 10.01
C LEU A 717 18.72 -6.81 11.46
N VAL A 718 19.43 -7.84 11.91
CA VAL A 718 19.96 -7.97 13.27
C VAL A 718 21.06 -6.92 13.51
N ALA A 719 20.97 -6.23 14.65
CA ALA A 719 21.93 -5.24 15.11
C ALA A 719 22.49 -5.63 16.49
N ALA A 720 23.70 -5.17 16.80
CA ALA A 720 24.31 -5.34 18.12
C ALA A 720 23.62 -4.41 19.12
N GLU A 721 23.11 -4.97 20.21
CA GLU A 721 22.44 -4.22 21.27
C GLU A 721 23.23 -4.32 22.58
N PRO A 722 23.35 -3.22 23.36
CA PRO A 722 23.99 -3.29 24.66
C PRO A 722 23.12 -4.11 25.63
N ALA A 723 23.74 -5.02 26.38
CA ALA A 723 23.04 -5.79 27.41
C ALA A 723 22.49 -4.84 28.52
N PRO A 724 21.22 -4.96 28.92
CA PRO A 724 20.65 -4.18 30.03
C PRO A 724 21.37 -4.47 31.36
N ASP A 725 21.61 -3.42 32.16
CA ASP A 725 22.23 -3.55 33.48
C ASP A 725 21.37 -4.44 34.40
N GLY A 726 21.93 -5.55 34.89
CA GLY A 726 21.31 -6.42 35.90
C GLY A 726 20.61 -7.69 35.40
N ILE A 727 20.71 -8.05 34.11
CA ILE A 727 20.20 -9.35 33.63
C ILE A 727 21.14 -10.49 34.04
N SER A 728 20.55 -11.52 34.68
CA SER A 728 21.19 -12.80 35.00
C SER A 728 21.75 -13.45 33.73
N SER A 729 22.97 -14.00 33.81
CA SER A 729 23.70 -14.69 32.74
C SER A 729 23.01 -15.92 32.12
N ASP A 730 21.80 -16.28 32.55
CA ASP A 730 21.07 -17.47 32.10
C ASP A 730 20.29 -17.19 30.79
N LEU A 731 20.69 -17.89 29.72
CA LEU A 731 20.06 -17.88 28.39
C LEU A 731 18.54 -18.14 28.46
N ARG A 732 18.06 -18.86 29.49
CA ARG A 732 16.64 -19.12 29.72
C ARG A 732 15.83 -17.88 30.08
N GLY A 733 16.46 -16.87 30.69
CA GLY A 733 15.80 -15.62 31.08
C GLY A 733 15.50 -14.72 29.88
N GLU A 734 16.44 -14.64 28.94
CA GLU A 734 16.34 -13.82 27.73
C GLU A 734 15.43 -14.45 26.67
N LEU A 735 15.49 -15.78 26.49
CA LEU A 735 14.65 -16.49 25.51
C LEU A 735 13.18 -16.66 25.95
N ARG A 736 12.86 -16.41 27.23
CA ARG A 736 11.50 -16.51 27.79
C ARG A 736 10.53 -15.44 27.27
N GLY A 737 11.04 -14.35 26.70
CA GLY A 737 10.20 -13.26 26.16
C GLY A 737 9.59 -13.54 24.78
N ILE A 738 10.10 -14.54 24.04
CA ILE A 738 9.83 -14.74 22.60
C ILE A 738 9.01 -16.01 22.34
N LEU A 739 9.24 -17.07 23.12
CA LEU A 739 8.62 -18.38 22.96
C LEU A 739 7.91 -18.77 24.26
N GLU A 740 6.72 -19.39 24.14
CA GLU A 740 6.07 -19.98 25.31
C GLU A 740 7.02 -20.99 25.98
N PRO A 741 6.98 -21.13 27.33
CA PRO A 741 7.90 -22.00 28.07
C PRO A 741 7.95 -23.46 27.55
N LYS A 742 6.87 -23.93 26.93
CA LYS A 742 6.76 -25.26 26.33
C LYS A 742 7.56 -25.40 25.02
N ASP A 743 7.60 -24.37 24.19
CA ASP A 743 8.32 -24.42 22.90
C ASP A 743 9.81 -24.14 23.09
N LEU A 744 10.17 -23.30 24.06
CA LEU A 744 11.55 -23.13 24.50
C LEU A 744 12.15 -24.45 25.03
N GLN A 745 11.37 -25.25 25.76
CA GLN A 745 11.78 -26.59 26.20
C GLN A 745 11.96 -27.58 25.04
N LYS A 746 11.19 -27.46 23.95
CA LYS A 746 11.36 -28.30 22.75
C LYS A 746 12.61 -27.92 21.96
N VAL A 747 12.86 -26.62 21.78
CA VAL A 747 14.05 -26.09 21.08
C VAL A 747 15.33 -26.40 21.86
N LEU A 748 15.29 -26.31 23.18
CA LEU A 748 16.43 -26.62 24.06
C LEU A 748 16.56 -28.12 24.39
N SER A 749 15.75 -29.00 23.80
CA SER A 749 15.82 -30.45 24.03
C SER A 749 17.13 -31.08 23.52
N ASP A 750 17.52 -32.23 24.07
CA ASP A 750 18.75 -32.94 23.69
C ASP A 750 18.68 -33.61 22.30
N LYS A 751 17.54 -33.52 21.62
CA LYS A 751 17.28 -34.15 20.31
C LYS A 751 17.62 -33.27 19.11
N VAL A 752 18.07 -32.05 19.34
CA VAL A 752 18.42 -31.08 18.30
C VAL A 752 19.85 -30.62 18.54
N PHE A 753 20.70 -30.75 17.53
CA PHE A 753 22.08 -30.25 17.62
C PHE A 753 22.09 -28.74 17.44
N LYS A 754 22.72 -28.02 18.39
CA LYS A 754 22.70 -26.55 18.41
C LYS A 754 24.07 -25.99 18.05
N VAL A 755 24.11 -24.92 17.26
CA VAL A 755 25.30 -24.09 17.09
C VAL A 755 24.99 -22.71 17.66
N ILE A 756 25.69 -22.34 18.73
CA ILE A 756 25.44 -21.10 19.47
C ILE A 756 26.60 -20.15 19.22
N ILE A 757 26.35 -18.97 18.64
CA ILE A 757 27.34 -17.92 18.43
C ILE A 757 27.05 -16.80 19.44
N THR A 758 27.96 -16.54 20.38
CA THR A 758 27.66 -15.67 21.54
C THR A 758 28.83 -14.79 21.99
N SER A 759 28.50 -13.66 22.61
CA SER A 759 29.43 -12.76 23.29
C SER A 759 29.62 -13.09 24.79
N LYS A 760 28.88 -14.07 25.33
CA LYS A 760 28.88 -14.39 26.77
C LYS A 760 30.21 -14.98 27.25
N PRO A 761 30.60 -14.75 28.52
CA PRO A 761 31.79 -15.35 29.09
C PRO A 761 31.67 -16.87 29.18
N ARG A 762 32.81 -17.55 29.01
CA ARG A 762 32.92 -19.01 29.12
C ARG A 762 32.41 -19.48 30.49
N GLY A 763 31.51 -20.47 30.50
CA GLY A 763 30.91 -21.02 31.73
C GLY A 763 29.50 -20.53 32.05
N SER A 764 28.93 -19.63 31.24
CA SER A 764 27.55 -19.12 31.42
C SER A 764 26.44 -20.13 31.07
N PHE A 765 26.80 -21.27 30.47
CA PHE A 765 25.84 -22.27 30.01
C PHE A 765 25.79 -23.50 30.94
N PRO A 766 24.59 -23.95 31.38
CA PRO A 766 24.40 -25.20 32.11
C PRO A 766 25.00 -26.41 31.37
N SER A 767 25.56 -27.35 32.12
CA SER A 767 26.20 -28.57 31.58
C SER A 767 25.29 -29.43 30.68
N ALA A 768 23.96 -29.33 30.85
CA ALA A 768 22.98 -29.99 29.99
C ALA A 768 22.99 -29.46 28.55
N ILE A 769 23.16 -28.15 28.35
CA ILE A 769 23.16 -27.52 27.02
C ILE A 769 24.45 -27.87 26.26
N TRP A 770 25.59 -27.89 26.96
CA TRP A 770 26.90 -28.26 26.41
C TRP A 770 26.95 -29.65 25.74
N ARG A 771 26.12 -30.60 26.20
CA ARG A 771 26.10 -31.96 25.64
C ARG A 771 25.45 -32.02 24.26
N SER A 772 24.61 -31.06 23.90
CA SER A 772 23.87 -31.00 22.62
C SER A 772 24.16 -29.72 21.81
N SER A 773 25.22 -28.98 22.14
CA SER A 773 25.58 -27.74 21.46
C SER A 773 27.07 -27.60 21.14
N HIS A 774 27.39 -26.98 20.01
CA HIS A 774 28.69 -26.37 19.72
C HIS A 774 28.58 -24.86 19.96
N VAL A 775 29.46 -24.29 20.78
CA VAL A 775 29.44 -22.86 21.12
C VAL A 775 30.66 -22.18 20.51
N VAL A 776 30.42 -21.12 19.74
CA VAL A 776 31.44 -20.27 19.13
C VAL A 776 31.39 -18.91 19.81
N TYR A 777 32.50 -18.49 20.40
CA TYR A 777 32.58 -17.21 21.12
C TYR A 777 33.01 -16.09 20.17
N PHE A 778 32.49 -14.87 20.37
CA PHE A 778 32.88 -13.72 19.54
C PHE A 778 34.38 -13.40 19.60
N ASP A 779 35.07 -13.79 20.68
CA ASP A 779 36.51 -13.62 20.83
C ASP A 779 37.34 -14.61 19.99
N GLU A 780 36.71 -15.66 19.45
CA GLU A 780 37.33 -16.69 18.61
C GLU A 780 37.19 -16.39 17.10
N LEU A 781 36.50 -15.30 16.75
CA LEU A 781 36.21 -14.82 15.39
C LEU A 781 37.10 -13.65 14.99
#